data_AF-A0AAN4PFR0-F1
#
_entry.id   AF-A0AAN4PFR0-F1
#
_cell.length_a   1.000
_cell.length_b   1.000
_cell.length_c   1.000
_cell.angle_alpha   90.00
_cell.angle_beta   90.00
_cell.angle_gamma   90.00
#
_symmetry.space_group_name_H-M   'P 1'
#
loop_
_entity.id
_entity.type
_entity.pdbx_description
1 polymer ?
#
loop_
_entity_poly.entity_id
_entity_poly.type
_entity_poly.pdbx_seq_one_letter_code
_entity_poly.pdbx_strand_id
1 'polypeptide(L)'
;MGSVSEPAYLYKNVVHDPAVPSVQSAKGMYIHLDNGQIILDATCGAAVSAIGHGEERVKQAIISQLDQVEYSHPGFFPNAPAMRLADMLVESTGGKLSRACILGSGSEAVDAAMKLSHQYFAEETPDTRRTKFISRRGSWHGCTLGSLSLGDFKPRKDRFKPILHPNVTHVSACDPYHALKDNEDLETYVARLKQELDEEFQRQGPDTVCAFFLEPVAGTALGCVAAVPGYLEAMREVCDRYGALLVFDEIMCGMGRTGAMHAWQVDGVVPDIQLVGKGLAAGYGTISALLINDRVVSGLKQGGGYFVHGQTYQSHPLGCAAAVEVQRIVKEYNLVSNCREMGEYLGMQLKLHLGDHPHVGDIRGRGLFWAVEFMEDKESKAPFDSKLTLSKRLQTKGLEKGYDICLFAATGAVDGWNGDHFLLAPPYTVGKQDVDEIVGRVVKLGKYYGADYTTVSLVFLSPFIGYAIAALGNNWIHDRFGQRGIALIGAGLHIISYLATTTHPPYPVLIAVFIVSGLGNGIVDASWNAWIGAMHNSSQLMGILHAFYGLGAALAPLTATYLITDRGWKWYEFYYAMAIAAGMEFLTSVAAFWSSTGSGSKDPDACTDGTLSSDSSDNLASSTPPRKPTLESLRMPSTWLISLFLFVYVGAEVTVGGWVLTFLVDLRSMPLSIAGFVSFSYWGGLTVGRVCLGFLTPFFNSQRLAVLLYLGWCIFLHLTFCVVDDLRLLVVSVTLLGFFLGPLYPEAVIAQAKLLPKSLHVAAVGFACALGSAGGSVFPFITGAIAKGYGIKVLQPIVLVMLVLCLVLWLVLPEKHEGGRRRASPGSGGASLLA
;
A
#
# COMPACT_ATOMS: atom_id res chain seq x y z
N MET A 1 48.34 -10.96 -24.27
CA MET A 1 47.27 -10.16 -23.64
C MET A 1 45.97 -10.90 -23.90
N GLY A 2 45.49 -11.67 -22.92
CA GLY A 2 44.34 -12.56 -23.10
C GLY A 2 43.05 -11.77 -23.07
N SER A 3 42.32 -11.75 -24.18
CA SER A 3 40.97 -11.21 -24.27
C SER A 3 40.05 -11.98 -23.31
N VAL A 4 39.34 -11.27 -22.43
CA VAL A 4 38.15 -11.84 -21.79
C VAL A 4 37.19 -12.21 -22.92
N SER A 5 36.97 -13.49 -23.16
CA SER A 5 36.12 -13.96 -24.25
C SER A 5 34.67 -13.56 -23.94
N GLU A 6 34.06 -12.73 -24.78
CA GLU A 6 32.63 -12.42 -24.69
C GLU A 6 31.81 -13.74 -24.73
N PRO A 7 30.73 -13.86 -23.94
CA PRO A 7 29.93 -15.07 -23.91
C PRO A 7 29.25 -15.32 -25.27
N ALA A 8 29.21 -16.58 -25.71
CA ALA A 8 28.61 -16.98 -26.99
C ALA A 8 27.07 -16.88 -27.03
N TYR A 9 26.43 -16.57 -25.90
CA TYR A 9 24.97 -16.50 -25.78
C TYR A 9 24.42 -15.17 -26.32
N LEU A 10 23.61 -15.24 -27.37
CA LEU A 10 22.91 -14.10 -27.96
C LEU A 10 21.40 -14.24 -27.74
N TYR A 11 20.82 -13.37 -26.92
CA TYR A 11 19.36 -13.20 -26.84
C TYR A 11 18.90 -11.96 -27.61
N LYS A 12 19.28 -10.76 -27.12
CA LYS A 12 18.96 -9.47 -27.75
C LYS A 12 20.13 -8.50 -27.78
N ASN A 13 20.97 -8.53 -26.74
CA ASN A 13 22.18 -7.73 -26.67
C ASN A 13 23.37 -8.60 -27.07
N VAL A 14 24.20 -8.09 -27.99
CA VAL A 14 25.49 -8.70 -28.34
C VAL A 14 26.55 -8.46 -27.27
N VAL A 15 26.37 -7.42 -26.44
CA VAL A 15 27.19 -7.16 -25.27
C VAL A 15 26.44 -7.69 -24.05
N HIS A 16 27.01 -8.70 -23.40
CA HIS A 16 26.52 -9.19 -22.12
C HIS A 16 26.96 -8.22 -21.03
N ASP A 17 26.01 -7.76 -20.22
CA ASP A 17 26.32 -7.03 -19.00
C ASP A 17 26.65 -8.06 -17.90
N PRO A 18 27.92 -8.24 -17.50
CA PRO A 18 28.29 -9.23 -16.48
C PRO A 18 27.71 -8.91 -15.10
N ALA A 19 27.13 -7.72 -14.90
CA ALA A 19 26.43 -7.37 -13.67
C ALA A 19 25.00 -7.93 -13.60
N VAL A 20 24.45 -8.47 -14.69
CA VAL A 20 23.14 -9.13 -14.68
C VAL A 20 23.31 -10.57 -14.16
N PRO A 21 22.78 -10.90 -12.98
CA PRO A 21 22.95 -12.22 -12.37
C PRO A 21 22.14 -13.29 -13.12
N SER A 22 22.63 -14.53 -13.12
CA SER A 22 21.91 -15.66 -13.72
C SER A 22 20.88 -16.24 -12.75
N VAL A 23 19.83 -16.90 -13.29
CA VAL A 23 18.84 -17.61 -12.48
C VAL A 23 19.40 -18.95 -12.05
N GLN A 24 19.48 -19.19 -10.74
CA GLN A 24 19.94 -20.45 -10.16
C GLN A 24 18.79 -21.43 -9.92
N SER A 25 17.66 -20.96 -9.40
CA SER A 25 16.46 -21.78 -9.15
C SER A 25 15.21 -20.90 -9.04
N ALA A 26 14.02 -21.51 -9.02
CA ALA A 26 12.77 -20.80 -8.79
C ALA A 26 11.74 -21.71 -8.08
N LYS A 27 10.90 -21.14 -7.23
CA LYS A 27 9.84 -21.86 -6.50
C LYS A 27 8.66 -20.93 -6.19
N GLY A 28 7.44 -21.40 -6.43
CA GLY A 28 6.24 -20.58 -6.27
C GLY A 28 6.31 -19.36 -7.19
N MET A 29 6.28 -18.16 -6.62
CA MET A 29 6.44 -16.90 -7.37
C MET A 29 7.81 -16.25 -7.18
N TYR A 30 8.81 -16.97 -6.69
CA TYR A 30 10.14 -16.42 -6.43
C TYR A 30 11.20 -17.05 -7.32
N ILE A 31 12.10 -16.20 -7.80
CA ILE A 31 13.29 -16.55 -8.59
C ILE A 31 14.53 -16.29 -7.74
N HIS A 32 15.38 -17.29 -7.59
CA HIS A 32 16.65 -17.21 -6.87
C HIS A 32 17.78 -17.01 -7.87
N LEU A 33 18.50 -15.91 -7.72
CA LEU A 33 19.64 -15.54 -8.56
C LEU A 33 20.96 -16.10 -7.98
N ASP A 34 21.96 -16.29 -8.84
CA ASP A 34 23.30 -16.79 -8.45
C ASP A 34 24.06 -15.89 -7.46
N ASN A 35 23.72 -14.59 -7.42
CA ASN A 35 24.26 -13.62 -6.48
C ASN A 35 23.57 -13.64 -5.09
N GLY A 36 22.64 -14.58 -4.87
CA GLY A 36 21.89 -14.75 -3.62
C GLY A 36 20.65 -13.87 -3.49
N GLN A 37 20.33 -13.05 -4.48
CA GLN A 37 19.11 -12.23 -4.49
C GLN A 37 17.88 -13.11 -4.80
N ILE A 38 16.76 -12.80 -4.14
CA ILE A 38 15.47 -13.47 -4.36
C ILE A 38 14.50 -12.45 -4.93
N ILE A 39 14.04 -12.68 -6.16
CA ILE A 39 13.14 -11.79 -6.89
C ILE A 39 11.71 -12.33 -6.84
N LEU A 40 10.77 -11.48 -6.47
CA LEU A 40 9.33 -11.70 -6.63
C LEU A 40 8.97 -11.58 -8.12
N ASP A 41 8.59 -12.70 -8.73
CA ASP A 41 8.17 -12.79 -10.12
C ASP A 41 6.71 -12.38 -10.29
N ALA A 42 6.45 -11.08 -10.19
CA ALA A 42 5.11 -10.52 -10.36
C ALA A 42 4.59 -10.53 -11.83
N THR A 43 5.38 -11.06 -12.77
CA THR A 43 5.08 -11.05 -14.22
C THR A 43 4.95 -12.44 -14.81
N CYS A 44 5.48 -13.47 -14.14
CA CYS A 44 5.63 -14.80 -14.71
C CYS A 44 6.38 -14.77 -16.05
N GLY A 45 7.38 -13.90 -16.16
CA GLY A 45 7.99 -13.52 -17.43
C GLY A 45 6.98 -12.81 -18.34
N ALA A 46 6.79 -13.32 -19.56
CA ALA A 46 5.74 -12.81 -20.45
C ALA A 46 4.37 -13.45 -20.13
N ALA A 47 3.96 -13.49 -18.85
CA ALA A 47 2.76 -14.18 -18.34
C ALA A 47 2.76 -15.71 -18.60
N VAL A 48 3.93 -16.33 -18.66
CA VAL A 48 4.11 -17.75 -19.02
C VAL A 48 3.95 -18.69 -17.83
N SER A 49 4.64 -18.44 -16.71
CA SER A 49 4.66 -19.30 -15.51
C SER A 49 3.36 -19.28 -14.70
N ALA A 50 2.26 -19.62 -15.35
CA ALA A 50 0.90 -19.40 -14.89
C ALA A 50 0.55 -20.10 -13.56
N ILE A 51 1.12 -21.25 -13.23
CA ILE A 51 0.88 -21.92 -11.93
C ILE A 51 2.07 -21.77 -10.96
N GLY A 52 3.01 -20.88 -11.26
CA GLY A 52 4.25 -20.72 -10.50
C GLY A 52 5.31 -21.78 -10.85
N HIS A 53 6.43 -21.69 -10.15
CA HIS A 53 7.65 -22.46 -10.39
C HIS A 53 7.77 -23.67 -9.45
N GLY A 54 8.36 -24.76 -9.94
CA GLY A 54 8.73 -25.93 -9.13
C GLY A 54 7.58 -26.88 -8.76
N GLU A 55 6.55 -26.99 -9.59
CA GLU A 55 5.42 -27.91 -9.40
C GLU A 55 5.85 -29.36 -9.72
N GLU A 56 5.92 -30.19 -8.68
CA GLU A 56 6.44 -31.54 -8.78
C GLU A 56 5.51 -32.45 -9.59
N ARG A 57 4.19 -32.24 -9.57
CA ARG A 57 3.24 -33.03 -10.38
C ARG A 57 3.55 -32.92 -11.88
N VAL A 58 3.80 -31.70 -12.37
CA VAL A 58 4.11 -31.48 -13.79
C VAL A 58 5.46 -32.09 -14.16
N LYS A 59 6.46 -31.95 -13.28
CA LYS A 59 7.76 -32.60 -13.45
C LYS A 59 7.62 -34.13 -13.54
N GLN A 60 6.84 -34.75 -12.66
CA GLN A 60 6.60 -36.19 -12.69
C GLN A 60 5.83 -36.63 -13.95
N ALA A 61 4.89 -35.82 -14.45
CA ALA A 61 4.21 -36.09 -15.71
C ALA A 61 5.18 -36.08 -16.91
N ILE A 62 6.13 -35.16 -16.93
CA ILE A 62 7.18 -35.10 -17.96
C ILE A 62 8.11 -36.31 -17.86
N ILE A 63 8.60 -36.65 -16.67
CA ILE A 63 9.47 -37.83 -16.44
C ILE A 63 8.75 -39.11 -16.87
N SER A 64 7.49 -39.27 -16.46
CA SER A 64 6.70 -40.45 -16.82
C SER A 64 6.49 -40.58 -18.33
N GLN A 65 6.36 -39.45 -19.04
CA GLN A 65 6.29 -39.46 -20.50
C GLN A 65 7.65 -39.78 -21.13
N LEU A 66 8.74 -39.26 -20.57
CA LEU A 66 10.11 -39.53 -21.02
C LEU A 66 10.47 -41.02 -20.88
N ASP A 67 10.04 -41.67 -19.80
CA ASP A 67 10.23 -43.11 -19.58
C ASP A 67 9.49 -43.97 -20.63
N GLN A 68 8.50 -43.40 -21.33
CA GLN A 68 7.77 -44.09 -22.40
C GLN A 68 8.32 -43.77 -23.79
N VAL A 69 8.27 -42.48 -24.17
CA VAL A 69 8.75 -42.00 -25.46
C VAL A 69 8.95 -40.48 -25.39
N GLU A 70 10.14 -40.03 -25.76
CA GLU A 70 10.52 -38.63 -25.83
C GLU A 70 9.88 -37.94 -27.05
N TYR A 71 9.88 -38.61 -28.21
CA TYR A 71 9.44 -38.05 -29.48
C TYR A 71 8.81 -39.12 -30.40
N SER A 72 7.69 -38.77 -31.03
CA SER A 72 7.11 -39.51 -32.15
C SER A 72 6.55 -38.55 -33.18
N HIS A 73 6.81 -38.80 -34.46
CA HIS A 73 6.30 -37.94 -35.52
C HIS A 73 4.78 -38.15 -35.70
N PRO A 74 3.94 -37.12 -35.50
CA PRO A 74 2.48 -37.27 -35.43
C PRO A 74 1.83 -37.70 -36.75
N GLY A 75 2.48 -37.45 -37.89
CA GLY A 75 2.00 -37.90 -39.21
C GLY A 75 2.08 -39.41 -39.44
N PHE A 76 2.84 -40.14 -38.62
CA PHE A 76 2.92 -41.61 -38.67
C PHE A 76 2.33 -42.24 -37.40
N PHE A 77 2.69 -41.66 -36.25
CA PHE A 77 2.40 -42.22 -34.94
C PHE A 77 1.81 -41.12 -34.04
N PRO A 78 0.47 -40.98 -33.97
CA PRO A 78 -0.15 -40.07 -33.02
C PRO A 78 0.22 -40.49 -31.58
N ASN A 79 0.37 -39.52 -30.68
CA ASN A 79 0.70 -39.78 -29.29
C ASN A 79 -0.45 -39.46 -28.34
N ALA A 80 -0.58 -40.27 -27.28
CA ALA A 80 -1.68 -40.16 -26.32
C ALA A 80 -1.73 -38.82 -25.56
N PRO A 81 -0.61 -38.20 -25.14
CA PRO A 81 -0.64 -36.88 -24.52
C PRO A 81 -1.24 -35.80 -25.41
N ALA A 82 -0.89 -35.76 -26.70
CA ALA A 82 -1.42 -34.78 -27.64
C ALA A 82 -2.93 -34.97 -27.86
N MET A 83 -3.40 -36.21 -28.03
CA MET A 83 -4.84 -36.52 -28.16
C MET A 83 -5.61 -36.08 -26.90
N ARG A 84 -5.13 -36.44 -25.71
CA ARG A 84 -5.74 -36.02 -24.44
C ARG A 84 -5.77 -34.51 -24.28
N LEU A 85 -4.70 -33.82 -24.66
CA LEU A 85 -4.66 -32.37 -24.60
C LEU A 85 -5.69 -31.74 -25.55
N ALA A 86 -5.79 -32.26 -26.77
CA ALA A 86 -6.77 -31.80 -27.75
C ALA A 86 -8.21 -31.98 -27.24
N ASP A 87 -8.52 -33.14 -26.66
CA ASP A 87 -9.84 -33.41 -26.05
C ASP A 87 -10.13 -32.42 -24.91
N MET A 88 -9.19 -32.25 -23.97
CA MET A 88 -9.34 -31.30 -22.86
C MET A 88 -9.57 -29.86 -23.32
N LEU A 89 -8.85 -29.43 -24.37
CA LEU A 89 -8.99 -28.09 -24.94
C LEU A 89 -10.34 -27.89 -25.64
N VAL A 90 -10.85 -28.89 -26.34
CA VAL A 90 -12.18 -28.83 -26.98
C VAL A 90 -13.28 -28.84 -25.92
N GLU A 91 -13.17 -29.73 -24.93
CA GLU A 91 -14.11 -29.81 -23.80
C GLU A 91 -14.20 -28.50 -23.03
N SER A 92 -13.08 -27.80 -22.82
CA SER A 92 -13.06 -26.54 -22.07
C SER A 92 -13.83 -25.40 -22.76
N THR A 93 -14.09 -25.51 -24.07
CA THR A 93 -14.92 -24.55 -24.81
C THR A 93 -16.42 -24.81 -24.68
N GLY A 94 -16.84 -25.90 -24.02
CA GLY A 94 -18.24 -26.34 -23.99
C GLY A 94 -18.74 -26.83 -25.36
N GLY A 95 -17.84 -27.39 -26.18
CA GLY A 95 -18.16 -27.90 -27.52
C GLY A 95 -18.35 -26.81 -28.59
N LYS A 96 -17.93 -25.57 -28.32
CA LYS A 96 -18.02 -24.46 -29.29
C LYS A 96 -16.93 -24.52 -30.36
N LEU A 97 -15.74 -25.01 -30.00
CA LEU A 97 -14.68 -25.36 -30.94
C LEU A 97 -14.56 -26.89 -30.96
N SER A 98 -14.24 -27.49 -32.11
CA SER A 98 -14.40 -28.93 -32.31
C SER A 98 -13.11 -29.68 -32.63
N ARG A 99 -12.03 -28.99 -33.01
CA ARG A 99 -10.71 -29.59 -33.20
C ARG A 99 -9.62 -28.69 -32.62
N ALA A 100 -8.53 -29.30 -32.17
CA ALA A 100 -7.32 -28.61 -31.76
C ALA A 100 -6.10 -29.14 -32.53
N CYS A 101 -5.21 -28.24 -32.93
CA CYS A 101 -3.93 -28.56 -33.53
C CYS A 101 -2.83 -28.03 -32.60
N ILE A 102 -1.98 -28.92 -32.09
CA ILE A 102 -0.96 -28.63 -31.08
C ILE A 102 0.37 -28.28 -31.75
N LEU A 103 0.97 -27.17 -31.35
CA LEU A 103 2.16 -26.54 -31.94
C LEU A 103 3.21 -26.20 -30.86
N GLY A 104 4.38 -25.69 -31.24
CA GLY A 104 5.50 -25.43 -30.33
C GLY A 104 5.52 -24.02 -29.74
N SER A 105 5.07 -23.01 -30.50
CA SER A 105 5.08 -21.61 -30.05
C SER A 105 3.88 -20.80 -30.54
N GLY A 106 3.64 -19.65 -29.89
CA GLY A 106 2.54 -18.75 -30.27
C GLY A 106 2.69 -18.18 -31.68
N SER A 107 3.92 -17.84 -32.11
CA SER A 107 4.17 -17.33 -33.46
C SER A 107 3.90 -18.38 -34.54
N GLU A 108 4.21 -19.66 -34.25
CA GLU A 108 3.83 -20.77 -35.13
C GLU A 108 2.32 -20.94 -35.21
N ALA A 109 1.59 -20.77 -34.10
CA ALA A 109 0.13 -20.84 -34.07
C ALA A 109 -0.51 -19.75 -34.93
N VAL A 110 0.03 -18.54 -34.93
CA VAL A 110 -0.42 -17.46 -35.80
C VAL A 110 -0.15 -17.78 -37.27
N ASP A 111 1.07 -18.23 -37.63
CA ASP A 111 1.38 -18.60 -39.01
C ASP A 111 0.50 -19.78 -39.50
N ALA A 112 0.25 -20.76 -38.62
CA ALA A 112 -0.68 -21.85 -38.90
C ALA A 112 -2.10 -21.35 -39.13
N ALA A 113 -2.60 -20.43 -38.31
CA ALA A 113 -3.93 -19.85 -38.46
C ALA A 113 -4.08 -19.03 -39.75
N MET A 114 -3.04 -18.27 -40.14
CA MET A 114 -3.03 -17.57 -41.43
C MET A 114 -3.11 -18.55 -42.59
N LYS A 115 -2.30 -19.62 -42.57
CA LYS A 115 -2.34 -20.69 -43.59
C LYS A 115 -3.70 -21.39 -43.63
N LEU A 116 -4.24 -21.75 -42.47
CA LEU A 116 -5.53 -22.42 -42.38
C LEU A 116 -6.66 -21.54 -42.91
N SER A 117 -6.65 -20.25 -42.60
CA SER A 117 -7.65 -19.31 -43.08
C SER A 117 -7.65 -19.21 -44.59
N HIS A 118 -6.47 -19.09 -45.21
CA HIS A 118 -6.37 -19.09 -46.67
C HIS A 118 -6.77 -20.44 -47.29
N GLN A 119 -6.28 -21.55 -46.73
CA GLN A 119 -6.60 -22.88 -47.24
C GLN A 119 -8.10 -23.19 -47.19
N TYR A 120 -8.80 -22.80 -46.11
CA TYR A 120 -10.25 -22.94 -46.00
C TYR A 120 -10.97 -22.35 -47.22
N PHE A 121 -10.61 -21.13 -47.64
CA PHE A 121 -11.22 -20.51 -48.82
C PHE A 121 -10.72 -21.06 -50.15
N ALA A 122 -9.47 -21.52 -50.23
CA ALA A 122 -8.94 -22.16 -51.43
C ALA A 122 -9.63 -23.52 -51.69
N GLU A 123 -10.01 -24.20 -50.63
CA GLU A 123 -10.79 -25.44 -50.69
C GLU A 123 -12.27 -25.20 -51.02
N GLU A 124 -12.86 -24.14 -50.46
CA GLU A 124 -14.22 -23.70 -50.80
C GLU A 124 -14.29 -23.15 -52.24
N THR A 125 -13.21 -22.53 -52.73
CA THR A 125 -13.11 -21.91 -54.06
C THR A 125 -11.66 -22.00 -54.59
N PRO A 126 -11.36 -22.92 -55.54
CA PRO A 126 -9.99 -23.18 -56.03
C PRO A 126 -9.20 -21.95 -56.52
N ASP A 127 -9.88 -20.93 -57.06
CA ASP A 127 -9.28 -19.68 -57.54
C ASP A 127 -9.62 -18.48 -56.63
N THR A 128 -9.68 -18.72 -55.32
CA THR A 128 -10.08 -17.68 -54.36
C THR A 128 -9.19 -16.44 -54.44
N ARG A 129 -9.82 -15.26 -54.40
CA ARG A 129 -9.10 -13.98 -54.27
C ARG A 129 -8.71 -13.68 -52.82
N ARG A 130 -9.20 -14.48 -51.85
CA ARG A 130 -8.94 -14.30 -50.42
C ARG A 130 -7.50 -14.63 -50.07
N THR A 131 -6.70 -13.59 -49.92
CA THR A 131 -5.24 -13.66 -49.66
C THR A 131 -4.77 -12.64 -48.63
N LYS A 132 -5.66 -11.77 -48.15
CA LYS A 132 -5.36 -10.66 -47.26
C LYS A 132 -5.83 -10.92 -45.83
N PHE A 133 -5.24 -10.19 -44.88
CA PHE A 133 -5.57 -10.27 -43.47
C PHE A 133 -5.71 -8.88 -42.89
N ILE A 134 -6.64 -8.71 -41.96
CA ILE A 134 -6.82 -7.48 -41.20
C ILE A 134 -6.44 -7.78 -39.74
N SER A 135 -5.70 -6.88 -39.10
CA SER A 135 -5.41 -6.91 -37.66
C SER A 135 -5.59 -5.50 -37.09
N ARG A 136 -5.12 -5.24 -35.86
CA ARG A 136 -5.28 -3.94 -35.20
C ARG A 136 -3.93 -3.28 -34.95
N ARG A 137 -3.90 -1.96 -35.02
CA ARG A 137 -2.77 -1.12 -34.61
C ARG A 137 -2.37 -1.45 -33.17
N GLY A 138 -1.07 -1.51 -32.91
CA GLY A 138 -0.53 -1.89 -31.59
C GLY A 138 -0.74 -3.36 -31.17
N SER A 139 -1.23 -4.27 -32.01
CA SER A 139 -1.35 -5.69 -31.63
C SER A 139 0.00 -6.42 -31.65
N TRP A 140 0.15 -7.49 -30.85
CA TRP A 140 1.34 -8.33 -30.84
C TRP A 140 0.98 -9.81 -31.08
N HIS A 141 1.25 -10.29 -32.30
CA HIS A 141 0.93 -11.66 -32.71
C HIS A 141 2.16 -12.58 -32.83
N GLY A 142 3.39 -12.07 -32.69
CA GLY A 142 4.59 -12.92 -32.73
C GLY A 142 5.77 -12.33 -33.47
N CYS A 143 6.78 -13.17 -33.71
CA CYS A 143 8.07 -12.76 -34.26
C CYS A 143 8.54 -13.55 -35.50
N THR A 144 7.77 -14.52 -36.01
CA THR A 144 8.01 -15.06 -37.37
C THR A 144 7.63 -14.01 -38.41
N LEU A 145 8.08 -14.12 -39.66
CA LEU A 145 7.76 -13.11 -40.69
C LEU A 145 6.24 -12.95 -40.89
N GLY A 146 5.47 -14.04 -40.86
CA GLY A 146 4.00 -13.98 -40.96
C GLY A 146 3.36 -13.30 -39.75
N SER A 147 3.60 -13.82 -38.55
CA SER A 147 3.06 -13.25 -37.31
C SER A 147 3.51 -11.81 -37.03
N LEU A 148 4.73 -11.44 -37.42
CA LEU A 148 5.25 -10.06 -37.31
C LEU A 148 4.62 -9.12 -38.33
N SER A 149 4.31 -9.59 -39.56
CA SER A 149 3.49 -8.85 -40.51
C SER A 149 2.10 -8.57 -39.96
N LEU A 150 1.51 -9.56 -39.30
CA LEU A 150 0.18 -9.47 -38.72
C LEU A 150 0.11 -8.47 -37.57
N GLY A 151 1.09 -8.50 -36.65
CA GLY A 151 1.16 -7.54 -35.54
C GLY A 151 1.48 -6.11 -35.99
N ASP A 152 1.39 -5.16 -35.06
CA ASP A 152 1.76 -3.75 -35.27
C ASP A 152 2.51 -3.14 -34.08
N PHE A 153 3.25 -3.96 -33.35
CA PHE A 153 4.15 -3.48 -32.31
C PHE A 153 5.43 -2.87 -32.92
N LYS A 154 5.36 -1.57 -33.27
CA LYS A 154 6.37 -0.84 -34.06
C LYS A 154 7.82 -1.03 -33.61
N PRO A 155 8.18 -0.99 -32.31
CA PRO A 155 9.56 -1.17 -31.86
C PRO A 155 10.16 -2.53 -32.24
N ARG A 156 9.31 -3.54 -32.49
CA ARG A 156 9.72 -4.88 -32.95
C ARG A 156 9.54 -5.09 -34.45
N LYS A 157 8.60 -4.38 -35.08
CA LYS A 157 8.21 -4.57 -36.49
C LYS A 157 9.00 -3.71 -37.48
N ASP A 158 9.24 -2.44 -37.15
CA ASP A 158 9.59 -1.43 -38.15
C ASP A 158 10.90 -1.70 -38.89
N ARG A 159 11.89 -2.26 -38.21
CA ARG A 159 13.18 -2.64 -38.82
C ARG A 159 13.04 -3.71 -39.91
N PHE A 160 11.97 -4.50 -39.88
CA PHE A 160 11.76 -5.63 -40.78
C PHE A 160 10.76 -5.34 -41.90
N LYS A 161 10.10 -4.16 -41.91
CA LYS A 161 9.09 -3.77 -42.92
C LYS A 161 9.42 -4.17 -44.38
N PRO A 162 10.67 -4.01 -44.88
CA PRO A 162 11.00 -4.39 -46.27
C PRO A 162 10.86 -5.88 -46.61
N ILE A 163 10.85 -6.77 -45.61
CA ILE A 163 10.75 -8.23 -45.77
C ILE A 163 9.45 -8.80 -45.21
N LEU A 164 8.50 -7.94 -44.82
CA LEU A 164 7.19 -8.33 -44.31
C LEU A 164 6.18 -8.52 -45.46
N HIS A 165 5.22 -9.41 -45.25
CA HIS A 165 4.13 -9.68 -46.17
C HIS A 165 3.28 -8.43 -46.45
N PRO A 166 3.00 -8.09 -47.72
CA PRO A 166 2.27 -6.87 -48.07
C PRO A 166 0.74 -6.98 -47.89
N ASN A 167 0.18 -8.19 -47.76
CA ASN A 167 -1.27 -8.39 -47.71
C ASN A 167 -1.87 -8.28 -46.29
N VAL A 168 -1.24 -7.51 -45.40
CA VAL A 168 -1.78 -7.26 -44.05
C VAL A 168 -2.10 -5.78 -43.92
N THR A 169 -3.30 -5.48 -43.41
CA THR A 169 -3.68 -4.12 -43.02
C THR A 169 -4.15 -4.04 -41.57
N HIS A 170 -4.23 -2.82 -41.04
CA HIS A 170 -4.47 -2.56 -39.62
C HIS A 170 -5.54 -1.50 -39.41
N VAL A 171 -6.59 -1.84 -38.67
CA VAL A 171 -7.59 -0.91 -38.14
C VAL A 171 -7.24 -0.47 -36.72
N SER A 172 -7.93 0.51 -36.16
CA SER A 172 -7.72 0.94 -34.77
C SER A 172 -8.02 -0.20 -33.77
N ALA A 173 -7.25 -0.26 -32.68
CA ALA A 173 -7.56 -1.13 -31.56
C ALA A 173 -8.67 -0.54 -30.67
N CYS A 174 -9.31 -1.41 -29.89
CA CYS A 174 -10.19 -0.98 -28.80
C CYS A 174 -9.30 -0.55 -27.63
N ASP A 175 -9.21 0.76 -27.41
CA ASP A 175 -8.46 1.40 -26.33
C ASP A 175 -9.21 2.68 -25.89
N PRO A 176 -10.18 2.55 -24.98
CA PRO A 176 -11.02 3.67 -24.58
C PRO A 176 -10.25 4.75 -23.82
N TYR A 177 -9.10 4.43 -23.19
CA TYR A 177 -8.36 5.44 -22.45
C TYR A 177 -7.77 6.49 -23.41
N HIS A 178 -7.24 6.05 -24.56
CA HIS A 178 -6.63 6.93 -25.55
C HIS A 178 -7.57 7.38 -26.67
N ALA A 179 -8.52 6.53 -27.08
CA ALA A 179 -9.27 6.73 -28.32
C ALA A 179 -10.75 7.14 -28.12
N LEU A 180 -11.27 7.11 -26.89
CA LEU A 180 -12.62 7.60 -26.58
C LEU A 180 -12.62 9.13 -26.57
N LYS A 181 -13.51 9.75 -27.35
CA LYS A 181 -13.63 11.21 -27.41
C LYS A 181 -14.48 11.74 -26.24
N ASP A 182 -14.26 12.98 -25.84
CA ASP A 182 -14.97 13.60 -24.70
C ASP A 182 -16.50 13.62 -24.86
N ASN A 183 -16.99 13.63 -26.09
CA ASN A 183 -18.42 13.65 -26.45
C ASN A 183 -18.94 12.28 -26.93
N GLU A 184 -18.23 11.19 -26.65
CA GLU A 184 -18.51 9.84 -27.12
C GLU A 184 -18.70 8.91 -25.92
N ASP A 185 -19.80 8.14 -25.90
CA ASP A 185 -19.97 7.04 -24.96
C ASP A 185 -19.39 5.73 -25.53
N LEU A 186 -19.35 4.67 -24.72
CA LEU A 186 -18.77 3.40 -25.13
C LEU A 186 -19.53 2.75 -26.31
N GLU A 187 -20.84 2.92 -26.39
CA GLU A 187 -21.66 2.38 -27.49
C GLU A 187 -21.31 3.05 -28.81
N THR A 188 -21.24 4.39 -28.83
CA THR A 188 -20.85 5.18 -29.99
C THR A 188 -19.41 4.88 -30.40
N TYR A 189 -18.51 4.70 -29.43
CA TYR A 189 -17.12 4.29 -29.67
C TYR A 189 -17.04 2.93 -30.37
N VAL A 190 -17.77 1.93 -29.89
CA VAL A 190 -17.84 0.61 -30.53
C VAL A 190 -18.42 0.70 -31.93
N ALA A 191 -19.49 1.48 -32.13
CA ALA A 191 -20.08 1.69 -33.44
C ALA A 191 -19.09 2.31 -34.44
N ARG A 192 -18.26 3.24 -34.00
CA ARG A 192 -17.19 3.84 -34.83
C ARG A 192 -16.11 2.81 -35.20
N LEU A 193 -15.65 1.99 -34.26
CA LEU A 193 -14.68 0.93 -34.57
C LEU A 193 -15.26 -0.13 -35.51
N LYS A 194 -16.56 -0.45 -35.36
CA LYS A 194 -17.29 -1.34 -36.27
C LYS A 194 -17.32 -0.78 -37.68
N GLN A 195 -17.64 0.51 -37.81
CA GLN A 195 -17.64 1.21 -39.09
C GLN A 195 -16.24 1.23 -39.72
N GLU A 196 -15.19 1.50 -38.94
CA GLU A 196 -13.81 1.47 -39.44
C GLU A 196 -13.43 0.08 -40.01
N LEU A 197 -13.82 -1.00 -39.34
CA LEU A 197 -13.58 -2.35 -39.84
C LEU A 197 -14.35 -2.61 -41.14
N ASP A 198 -15.62 -2.21 -41.20
CA ASP A 198 -16.45 -2.32 -42.40
C ASP A 198 -15.84 -1.59 -43.60
N GLU A 199 -15.42 -0.34 -43.40
CA GLU A 199 -14.74 0.49 -44.41
C GLU A 199 -13.43 -0.15 -44.88
N GLU A 200 -12.66 -0.77 -43.97
CA GLU A 200 -11.42 -1.45 -44.33
C GLU A 200 -11.68 -2.71 -45.18
N PHE A 201 -12.73 -3.50 -44.88
CA PHE A 201 -13.14 -4.61 -45.73
C PHE A 201 -13.53 -4.12 -47.14
N GLN A 202 -14.31 -3.05 -47.23
CA GLN A 202 -14.69 -2.45 -48.51
C GLN A 202 -13.47 -1.96 -49.29
N ARG A 203 -12.54 -1.28 -48.62
CA ARG A 203 -11.30 -0.75 -49.22
C ARG A 203 -10.39 -1.86 -49.76
N GLN A 204 -10.29 -2.98 -49.04
CA GLN A 204 -9.48 -4.11 -49.50
C GLN A 204 -10.14 -4.89 -50.64
N GLY A 205 -11.46 -4.79 -50.78
CA GLY A 205 -12.27 -5.74 -51.54
C GLY A 205 -12.68 -6.88 -50.60
N PRO A 206 -13.96 -6.97 -50.18
CA PRO A 206 -14.39 -7.90 -49.13
C PRO A 206 -14.09 -9.38 -49.41
N ASP A 207 -14.10 -9.77 -50.68
CA ASP A 207 -13.80 -11.13 -51.14
C ASP A 207 -12.30 -11.39 -51.32
N THR A 208 -11.44 -10.46 -50.89
CA THR A 208 -9.98 -10.64 -50.87
C THR A 208 -9.42 -10.88 -49.45
N VAL A 209 -10.24 -10.72 -48.41
CA VAL A 209 -9.82 -10.85 -47.02
C VAL A 209 -10.14 -12.25 -46.50
N CYS A 210 -9.14 -12.98 -46.00
CA CYS A 210 -9.34 -14.27 -45.34
C CYS A 210 -9.91 -14.10 -43.94
N ALA A 211 -9.28 -13.28 -43.11
CA ALA A 211 -9.57 -13.26 -41.69
C ALA A 211 -9.23 -11.92 -41.03
N PHE A 212 -9.95 -11.64 -39.94
CA PHE A 212 -9.65 -10.57 -38.99
C PHE A 212 -9.08 -11.16 -37.70
N PHE A 213 -7.90 -10.68 -37.30
CA PHE A 213 -7.20 -11.12 -36.09
C PHE A 213 -7.24 -10.07 -35.00
N LEU A 214 -7.54 -10.48 -33.76
CA LEU A 214 -7.48 -9.62 -32.60
C LEU A 214 -7.14 -10.40 -31.31
N GLU A 215 -6.57 -9.71 -30.33
CA GLU A 215 -6.47 -10.20 -28.95
C GLU A 215 -7.69 -9.69 -28.16
N PRO A 216 -8.52 -10.54 -27.53
CA PRO A 216 -9.68 -10.10 -26.73
C PRO A 216 -9.29 -9.19 -25.56
N VAL A 217 -8.14 -9.48 -24.94
CA VAL A 217 -7.43 -8.56 -24.04
C VAL A 217 -6.01 -8.44 -24.58
N ALA A 218 -5.64 -7.24 -25.02
CA ALA A 218 -4.34 -6.96 -25.60
C ALA A 218 -3.24 -7.18 -24.56
N GLY A 219 -2.14 -7.82 -24.97
CA GLY A 219 -1.05 -8.15 -24.09
C GLY A 219 -0.06 -7.00 -23.87
N THR A 220 1.22 -7.30 -24.09
CA THR A 220 2.33 -6.38 -23.85
C THR A 220 2.24 -5.06 -24.60
N ALA A 221 1.75 -5.04 -25.84
CA ALA A 221 1.95 -3.87 -26.69
C ALA A 221 1.03 -2.69 -26.33
N LEU A 222 -0.20 -2.96 -25.90
CA LEU A 222 -1.15 -1.95 -25.42
C LEU A 222 -1.30 -1.94 -23.89
N GLY A 223 -0.69 -2.90 -23.19
CA GLY A 223 -0.73 -2.98 -21.72
C GLY A 223 -2.07 -3.45 -21.17
N CYS A 224 -2.42 -4.72 -21.36
CA CYS A 224 -3.58 -5.34 -20.72
C CYS A 224 -4.94 -4.68 -21.03
N VAL A 225 -5.07 -4.02 -22.19
CA VAL A 225 -6.33 -3.36 -22.61
C VAL A 225 -7.37 -4.43 -22.95
N ALA A 226 -8.44 -4.49 -22.15
CA ALA A 226 -9.57 -5.38 -22.41
C ALA A 226 -10.53 -4.75 -23.42
N ALA A 227 -11.12 -5.57 -24.30
CA ALA A 227 -12.25 -5.16 -25.11
C ALA A 227 -13.38 -4.61 -24.20
N VAL A 228 -13.99 -3.50 -24.62
CA VAL A 228 -15.19 -2.96 -23.96
C VAL A 228 -16.41 -3.79 -24.36
N PRO A 229 -17.49 -3.80 -23.54
CA PRO A 229 -18.72 -4.52 -23.87
C PRO A 229 -19.25 -4.19 -25.28
N GLY A 230 -19.72 -5.20 -26.00
CA GLY A 230 -20.24 -5.08 -27.37
C GLY A 230 -19.17 -5.01 -28.48
N TYR A 231 -17.89 -4.75 -28.16
CA TYR A 231 -16.84 -4.65 -29.18
C TYR A 231 -16.65 -5.96 -29.95
N LEU A 232 -16.51 -7.10 -29.27
CA LEU A 232 -16.27 -8.38 -29.94
C LEU A 232 -17.47 -8.80 -30.82
N GLU A 233 -18.69 -8.52 -30.36
CA GLU A 233 -19.93 -8.78 -31.10
C GLU A 233 -19.97 -7.94 -32.40
N ALA A 234 -19.63 -6.66 -32.29
CA ALA A 234 -19.56 -5.75 -33.43
C ALA A 234 -18.52 -6.20 -34.48
N MET A 235 -17.33 -6.65 -34.05
CA MET A 235 -16.32 -7.17 -34.97
C MET A 235 -16.77 -8.48 -35.64
N ARG A 236 -17.43 -9.37 -34.87
CA ARG A 236 -18.00 -10.63 -35.37
C ARG A 236 -19.03 -10.38 -36.46
N GLU A 237 -19.94 -9.43 -36.26
CA GLU A 237 -20.97 -9.09 -37.24
C GLU A 237 -20.37 -8.65 -38.58
N VAL A 238 -19.29 -7.85 -38.56
CA VAL A 238 -18.61 -7.42 -39.79
C VAL A 238 -17.92 -8.58 -40.49
N CYS A 239 -17.26 -9.48 -39.73
CA CYS A 239 -16.64 -10.68 -40.31
C CYS A 239 -17.68 -11.58 -40.97
N ASP A 240 -18.83 -11.80 -40.32
CA ASP A 240 -19.94 -12.59 -40.85
C ASP A 240 -20.52 -11.99 -42.12
N ARG A 241 -20.75 -10.68 -42.14
CA ARG A 241 -21.27 -9.94 -43.29
C ARG A 241 -20.46 -10.18 -44.56
N TYR A 242 -19.13 -10.25 -44.41
CA TYR A 242 -18.22 -10.44 -45.54
C TYR A 242 -17.70 -11.87 -45.69
N GLY A 243 -18.19 -12.80 -44.87
CA GLY A 243 -17.79 -14.21 -44.87
C GLY A 243 -16.34 -14.47 -44.47
N ALA A 244 -15.62 -13.49 -43.92
CA ALA A 244 -14.26 -13.67 -43.41
C ALA A 244 -14.26 -14.46 -42.08
N LEU A 245 -13.13 -15.05 -41.73
CA LEU A 245 -12.96 -15.75 -40.45
C LEU A 245 -12.57 -14.77 -39.34
N LEU A 246 -13.13 -14.97 -38.14
CA LEU A 246 -12.72 -14.25 -36.94
C LEU A 246 -11.71 -15.09 -36.14
N VAL A 247 -10.53 -14.52 -35.89
CA VAL A 247 -9.45 -15.19 -35.15
C VAL A 247 -9.13 -14.46 -33.87
N PHE A 248 -9.26 -15.16 -32.74
CA PHE A 248 -8.85 -14.65 -31.43
C PHE A 248 -7.48 -15.18 -31.04
N ASP A 249 -6.53 -14.26 -30.91
CA ASP A 249 -5.25 -14.53 -30.29
C ASP A 249 -5.39 -14.44 -28.77
N GLU A 250 -5.53 -15.59 -28.13
CA GLU A 250 -5.56 -15.72 -26.68
C GLU A 250 -4.27 -16.33 -26.12
N ILE A 251 -3.15 -16.22 -26.84
CA ILE A 251 -1.87 -16.80 -26.41
C ILE A 251 -1.42 -16.20 -25.08
N MET A 252 -1.75 -14.93 -24.79
CA MET A 252 -1.42 -14.27 -23.52
C MET A 252 -2.59 -14.19 -22.54
N CYS A 253 -3.79 -13.85 -23.02
CA CYS A 253 -4.95 -13.57 -22.19
C CYS A 253 -5.84 -14.79 -21.90
N GLY A 254 -5.70 -15.87 -22.67
CA GLY A 254 -6.46 -17.10 -22.49
C GLY A 254 -5.92 -18.00 -21.38
N MET A 255 -6.42 -19.23 -21.38
CA MET A 255 -6.05 -20.29 -20.44
C MET A 255 -6.22 -19.89 -18.96
N GLY A 256 -7.23 -19.09 -18.63
CA GLY A 256 -7.54 -18.70 -17.25
C GLY A 256 -6.98 -17.34 -16.80
N ARG A 257 -6.02 -16.74 -17.54
CA ARG A 257 -5.30 -15.52 -17.12
C ARG A 257 -6.26 -14.37 -16.80
N THR A 258 -7.29 -14.17 -17.61
CA THR A 258 -8.26 -13.09 -17.40
C THR A 258 -9.44 -13.45 -16.49
N GLY A 259 -9.35 -14.51 -15.70
CA GLY A 259 -10.45 -14.97 -14.82
C GLY A 259 -11.56 -15.75 -15.53
N ALA A 260 -11.35 -16.09 -16.81
CA ALA A 260 -12.16 -17.01 -17.60
C ALA A 260 -11.21 -17.97 -18.34
N MET A 261 -11.63 -19.22 -18.57
CA MET A 261 -10.77 -20.22 -19.22
C MET A 261 -10.38 -19.75 -20.63
N HIS A 262 -11.37 -19.29 -21.39
CA HIS A 262 -11.16 -18.58 -22.65
C HIS A 262 -11.66 -17.15 -22.49
N ALA A 263 -10.85 -16.17 -22.88
CA ALA A 263 -11.14 -14.76 -22.68
C ALA A 263 -12.44 -14.32 -23.36
N TRP A 264 -12.79 -14.94 -24.48
CA TRP A 264 -14.05 -14.71 -25.19
C TRP A 264 -15.32 -15.17 -24.44
N GLN A 265 -15.21 -16.02 -23.43
CA GLN A 265 -16.37 -16.50 -22.66
C GLN A 265 -17.04 -15.37 -21.85
N VAL A 266 -16.31 -14.30 -21.55
CA VAL A 266 -16.85 -13.14 -20.82
C VAL A 266 -17.90 -12.42 -21.66
N ASP A 267 -17.64 -12.25 -22.96
CA ASP A 267 -18.54 -11.57 -23.89
C ASP A 267 -19.43 -12.54 -24.68
N GLY A 268 -19.20 -13.85 -24.57
CA GLY A 268 -20.00 -14.89 -25.24
C GLY A 268 -19.78 -15.01 -26.75
N VAL A 269 -18.78 -14.33 -27.31
CA VAL A 269 -18.50 -14.31 -28.76
C VAL A 269 -17.54 -15.43 -29.13
N VAL A 270 -18.00 -16.44 -29.87
CA VAL A 270 -17.14 -17.57 -30.27
C VAL A 270 -16.37 -17.22 -31.55
N PRO A 271 -15.02 -17.36 -31.58
CA PRO A 271 -14.24 -17.16 -32.80
C PRO A 271 -14.35 -18.36 -33.75
N ASP A 272 -13.93 -18.18 -35.00
CA ASP A 272 -13.76 -19.31 -35.92
C ASP A 272 -12.48 -20.09 -35.61
N ILE A 273 -11.44 -19.37 -35.21
CA ILE A 273 -10.15 -19.92 -34.78
C ILE A 273 -9.71 -19.23 -33.49
N GLN A 274 -9.31 -20.00 -32.48
CA GLN A 274 -8.71 -19.48 -31.25
C GLN A 274 -7.26 -19.95 -31.15
N LEU A 275 -6.36 -19.06 -30.75
CA LEU A 275 -4.96 -19.39 -30.50
C LEU A 275 -4.69 -19.36 -28.99
N VAL A 276 -4.00 -20.36 -28.48
CA VAL A 276 -3.61 -20.47 -27.06
C VAL A 276 -2.16 -20.90 -26.92
N GLY A 277 -1.53 -20.60 -25.79
CA GLY A 277 -0.15 -20.96 -25.48
C GLY A 277 0.18 -20.57 -24.05
N LYS A 278 1.45 -20.23 -23.76
CA LYS A 278 1.91 -19.70 -22.46
C LYS A 278 1.35 -20.46 -21.25
N GLY A 279 0.27 -19.97 -20.65
CA GLY A 279 -0.44 -20.61 -19.53
C GLY A 279 -0.92 -22.03 -19.83
N LEU A 280 -0.97 -22.45 -21.10
CA LEU A 280 -1.28 -23.81 -21.53
C LEU A 280 -0.39 -24.87 -20.86
N ALA A 281 0.93 -24.66 -20.80
CA ALA A 281 1.86 -25.53 -20.06
C ALA A 281 2.65 -24.79 -18.98
N ALA A 282 2.26 -23.55 -18.66
CA ALA A 282 2.85 -22.74 -17.60
C ALA A 282 4.40 -22.67 -17.61
N GLY A 283 5.03 -22.75 -18.78
CA GLY A 283 6.50 -22.74 -18.93
C GLY A 283 7.21 -24.08 -18.72
N TYR A 284 6.49 -25.16 -18.34
CA TYR A 284 7.06 -26.51 -18.18
C TYR A 284 7.28 -27.23 -19.52
N GLY A 285 6.65 -26.74 -20.59
CA GLY A 285 6.86 -27.22 -21.95
C GLY A 285 6.63 -26.11 -22.96
N THR A 286 7.40 -26.12 -24.05
CA THR A 286 7.17 -25.24 -25.21
C THR A 286 5.98 -25.75 -26.00
N ILE A 287 4.83 -25.09 -25.87
CA ILE A 287 3.60 -25.52 -26.52
C ILE A 287 2.64 -24.37 -26.77
N SER A 288 1.88 -24.50 -27.85
CA SER A 288 0.73 -23.68 -28.21
C SER A 288 -0.32 -24.57 -28.88
N ALA A 289 -1.50 -24.03 -29.15
CA ALA A 289 -2.49 -24.69 -29.96
C ALA A 289 -3.32 -23.67 -30.74
N LEU A 290 -3.83 -24.10 -31.90
CA LEU A 290 -5.02 -23.48 -32.49
C LEU A 290 -6.22 -24.41 -32.27
N LEU A 291 -7.34 -23.84 -31.85
CA LEU A 291 -8.63 -24.49 -31.74
C LEU A 291 -9.53 -23.95 -32.85
N ILE A 292 -10.31 -24.81 -33.49
CA ILE A 292 -11.09 -24.45 -34.68
C ILE A 292 -12.53 -24.91 -34.55
N ASN A 293 -13.47 -24.08 -35.00
CA ASN A 293 -14.90 -24.38 -34.95
C ASN A 293 -15.33 -25.31 -36.10
N ASP A 294 -16.59 -25.75 -36.05
CA ASP A 294 -17.14 -26.67 -37.05
C ASP A 294 -17.23 -26.09 -38.46
N ARG A 295 -17.34 -24.75 -38.61
CA ARG A 295 -17.34 -24.11 -39.93
C ARG A 295 -16.03 -24.39 -40.65
N VAL A 296 -14.90 -24.10 -40.01
CA VAL A 296 -13.56 -24.30 -40.60
C VAL A 296 -13.28 -25.79 -40.81
N VAL A 297 -13.65 -26.64 -39.85
CA VAL A 297 -13.49 -28.10 -39.97
C VAL A 297 -14.31 -28.67 -41.13
N SER A 298 -15.53 -28.18 -41.33
CA SER A 298 -16.40 -28.63 -42.43
C SER A 298 -15.86 -28.21 -43.78
N GLY A 299 -15.36 -26.97 -43.90
CA GLY A 299 -14.67 -26.53 -45.12
C GLY A 299 -13.49 -27.43 -45.47
N LEU A 300 -12.63 -27.73 -44.48
CA LEU A 300 -11.51 -28.65 -44.68
C LEU A 300 -11.94 -30.04 -45.17
N LYS A 301 -13.00 -30.60 -44.57
CA LYS A 301 -13.51 -31.92 -44.97
C LYS A 301 -14.05 -31.94 -46.41
N GLN A 302 -14.55 -30.81 -46.91
CA GLN A 302 -15.09 -30.70 -48.26
C GLN A 302 -13.98 -30.56 -49.32
N GLY A 303 -12.86 -29.89 -49.02
CA GLY A 303 -11.80 -29.65 -50.00
C GLY A 303 -10.67 -30.69 -50.06
N GLY A 304 -10.62 -31.63 -49.11
CA GLY A 304 -9.65 -32.74 -49.15
C GLY A 304 -9.40 -33.44 -47.82
N GLY A 305 -9.92 -32.89 -46.71
CA GLY A 305 -9.86 -33.46 -45.38
C GLY A 305 -8.49 -33.33 -44.70
N TYR A 306 -7.58 -32.49 -45.22
CA TYR A 306 -6.21 -32.39 -44.74
C TYR A 306 -5.74 -30.95 -44.63
N PHE A 307 -5.20 -30.55 -43.48
CA PHE A 307 -4.57 -29.24 -43.32
C PHE A 307 -3.11 -29.29 -43.78
N VAL A 308 -2.73 -28.47 -44.77
CA VAL A 308 -1.38 -28.45 -45.37
C VAL A 308 -0.41 -27.66 -44.47
N HIS A 309 -0.13 -28.23 -43.31
CA HIS A 309 0.78 -27.70 -42.31
C HIS A 309 1.42 -28.85 -41.53
N GLY A 310 2.71 -28.73 -41.27
CA GLY A 310 3.45 -29.72 -40.48
C GLY A 310 4.77 -29.14 -40.02
N GLN A 311 5.14 -29.44 -38.78
CA GLN A 311 6.45 -29.10 -38.21
C GLN A 311 7.02 -30.33 -37.49
N THR A 312 8.35 -30.45 -37.46
CA THR A 312 9.03 -31.61 -36.88
C THR A 312 8.59 -31.89 -35.45
N TYR A 313 8.55 -30.86 -34.59
CA TYR A 313 8.19 -31.01 -33.17
C TYR A 313 6.72 -30.70 -32.87
N GLN A 314 5.87 -30.67 -33.89
CA GLN A 314 4.44 -30.52 -33.70
C GLN A 314 3.90 -31.65 -32.81
N SER A 315 3.01 -31.34 -31.85
CA SER A 315 2.47 -32.32 -30.90
C SER A 315 3.53 -33.08 -30.07
N HIS A 316 4.65 -32.42 -29.70
CA HIS A 316 5.73 -33.04 -28.93
C HIS A 316 5.22 -33.68 -27.62
N PRO A 317 5.45 -34.99 -27.37
CA PRO A 317 4.86 -35.72 -26.24
C PRO A 317 5.14 -35.10 -24.87
N LEU A 318 6.39 -34.70 -24.59
CA LEU A 318 6.77 -34.08 -23.32
C LEU A 318 6.01 -32.77 -23.03
N GLY A 319 5.94 -31.87 -24.01
CA GLY A 319 5.19 -30.61 -23.88
C GLY A 319 3.69 -30.84 -23.70
N CYS A 320 3.14 -31.83 -24.39
CA CYS A 320 1.73 -32.22 -24.24
C CYS A 320 1.45 -32.82 -22.86
N ALA A 321 2.32 -33.68 -22.34
CA ALA A 321 2.19 -34.25 -21.01
C ALA A 321 2.25 -33.17 -19.91
N ALA A 322 3.17 -32.21 -20.06
CA ALA A 322 3.24 -31.05 -19.19
C ALA A 322 1.93 -30.23 -19.22
N ALA A 323 1.44 -29.89 -20.41
CA ALA A 323 0.20 -29.14 -20.58
C ALA A 323 -1.01 -29.85 -19.98
N VAL A 324 -1.15 -31.16 -20.21
CA VAL A 324 -2.24 -31.97 -19.63
C VAL A 324 -2.23 -31.86 -18.11
N GLU A 325 -1.07 -32.01 -17.47
CA GLU A 325 -0.99 -31.95 -16.00
C GLU A 325 -1.21 -30.52 -15.48
N VAL A 326 -0.69 -29.50 -16.16
CA VAL A 326 -0.97 -28.09 -15.82
C VAL A 326 -2.46 -27.80 -15.89
N GLN A 327 -3.14 -28.19 -16.96
CA GLN A 327 -4.57 -27.93 -17.10
C GLN A 327 -5.42 -28.74 -16.10
N ARG A 328 -4.96 -29.93 -15.69
CA ARG A 328 -5.58 -30.67 -14.58
C ARG A 328 -5.47 -29.91 -13.27
N ILE A 329 -4.28 -29.41 -12.92
CA ILE A 329 -4.05 -28.61 -11.72
C ILE A 329 -4.92 -27.36 -11.72
N VAL A 330 -4.97 -26.64 -12.84
CA VAL A 330 -5.81 -25.45 -13.00
C VAL A 330 -7.28 -25.75 -12.73
N LYS A 331 -7.78 -26.89 -13.22
CA LYS A 331 -9.16 -27.33 -12.98
C LYS A 331 -9.40 -27.80 -11.55
N GLU A 332 -8.52 -28.65 -11.01
CA GLU A 332 -8.64 -29.29 -9.71
C GLU A 332 -8.61 -28.28 -8.56
N TYR A 333 -7.70 -27.29 -8.63
CA TYR A 333 -7.59 -26.25 -7.62
C TYR A 333 -8.42 -25.00 -7.93
N ASN A 334 -9.30 -25.06 -8.94
CA ASN A 334 -10.19 -23.97 -9.34
C ASN A 334 -9.43 -22.64 -9.57
N LEU A 335 -8.24 -22.72 -10.17
CA LEU A 335 -7.33 -21.58 -10.28
C LEU A 335 -7.87 -20.44 -11.15
N VAL A 336 -8.77 -20.74 -12.09
CA VAL A 336 -9.44 -19.71 -12.90
C VAL A 336 -10.34 -18.82 -12.03
N SER A 337 -11.05 -19.38 -11.04
CA SER A 337 -11.82 -18.55 -10.10
C SER A 337 -10.88 -17.71 -9.24
N ASN A 338 -9.76 -18.29 -8.79
CA ASN A 338 -8.76 -17.52 -8.05
C ASN A 338 -8.18 -16.38 -8.89
N CYS A 339 -7.93 -16.57 -10.19
CA CYS A 339 -7.52 -15.49 -11.10
C CYS A 339 -8.54 -14.35 -11.16
N ARG A 340 -9.83 -14.66 -11.14
CA ARG A 340 -10.89 -13.65 -11.11
C ARG A 340 -10.90 -12.90 -9.78
N GLU A 341 -10.95 -13.62 -8.67
CA GLU A 341 -11.06 -13.07 -7.32
C GLU A 341 -9.82 -12.26 -6.92
N MET A 342 -8.63 -12.84 -7.07
CA MET A 342 -7.36 -12.15 -6.76
C MET A 342 -7.03 -11.10 -7.80
N GLY A 343 -7.52 -11.24 -9.03
CA GLY A 343 -7.42 -10.23 -10.08
C GLY A 343 -8.21 -8.96 -9.75
N GLU A 344 -9.45 -9.11 -9.29
CA GLU A 344 -10.27 -7.99 -8.79
C GLU A 344 -9.60 -7.31 -7.59
N TYR A 345 -9.09 -8.11 -6.64
CA TYR A 345 -8.36 -7.61 -5.48
C TYR A 345 -7.08 -6.85 -5.88
N LEU A 346 -6.27 -7.40 -6.78
CA LEU A 346 -5.06 -6.75 -7.30
C LEU A 346 -5.38 -5.41 -7.98
N GLY A 347 -6.39 -5.38 -8.85
CA GLY A 347 -6.85 -4.15 -9.50
C GLY A 347 -7.30 -3.09 -8.51
N MET A 348 -8.08 -3.48 -7.50
CA MET A 348 -8.53 -2.60 -6.42
C MET A 348 -7.33 -2.03 -5.64
N GLN A 349 -6.37 -2.87 -5.25
CA GLN A 349 -5.20 -2.45 -4.48
C GLN A 349 -4.27 -1.53 -5.27
N LEU A 350 -4.04 -1.80 -6.56
CA LEU A 350 -3.28 -0.91 -7.44
C LEU A 350 -3.96 0.45 -7.55
N LYS A 351 -5.28 0.49 -7.80
CA LYS A 351 -6.04 1.75 -7.89
C LYS A 351 -6.04 2.52 -6.58
N LEU A 352 -6.22 1.84 -5.45
CA LEU A 352 -6.20 2.46 -4.13
C LEU A 352 -4.86 3.15 -3.83
N HIS A 353 -3.75 2.53 -4.19
CA HIS A 353 -2.42 3.04 -3.81
C HIS A 353 -1.72 3.90 -4.86
N LEU A 354 -2.07 3.74 -6.14
CA LEU A 354 -1.41 4.42 -7.26
C LEU A 354 -2.36 5.32 -8.05
N GLY A 355 -3.68 5.20 -7.89
CA GLY A 355 -4.67 5.91 -8.70
C GLY A 355 -4.58 7.43 -8.58
N ASP A 356 -4.20 7.95 -7.41
CA ASP A 356 -4.03 9.39 -7.17
C ASP A 356 -2.61 9.89 -7.49
N HIS A 357 -1.71 9.01 -7.95
CA HIS A 357 -0.35 9.43 -8.32
C HIS A 357 -0.40 10.33 -9.56
N PRO A 358 0.27 11.51 -9.56
CA PRO A 358 0.13 12.52 -10.63
C PRO A 358 0.58 12.00 -12.00
N HIS A 359 1.50 11.03 -12.01
CA HIS A 359 2.01 10.43 -13.24
C HIS A 359 1.41 9.07 -13.59
N VAL A 360 0.44 8.57 -12.83
CA VAL A 360 -0.28 7.33 -13.19
C VAL A 360 -1.53 7.73 -13.97
N GLY A 361 -1.47 7.50 -15.28
CA GLY A 361 -2.54 7.86 -16.21
C GLY A 361 -3.70 6.87 -16.14
N ASP A 362 -3.38 5.57 -16.21
CA ASP A 362 -4.38 4.51 -16.25
C ASP A 362 -3.90 3.23 -15.54
N ILE A 363 -4.85 2.54 -14.92
CA ILE A 363 -4.66 1.23 -14.27
C ILE A 363 -5.78 0.32 -14.75
N ARG A 364 -5.41 -0.60 -15.63
CA ARG A 364 -6.35 -1.43 -16.39
C ARG A 364 -5.92 -2.88 -16.45
N GLY A 365 -6.91 -3.75 -16.62
CA GLY A 365 -6.69 -5.18 -16.65
C GLY A 365 -7.95 -5.98 -16.35
N ARG A 366 -7.81 -7.30 -16.48
CA ARG A 366 -8.86 -8.29 -16.17
C ARG A 366 -8.23 -9.56 -15.63
N GLY A 367 -8.82 -10.16 -14.60
CA GLY A 367 -8.21 -11.30 -13.89
C GLY A 367 -6.84 -10.93 -13.34
N LEU A 368 -5.87 -11.85 -13.37
CA LEU A 368 -4.49 -11.56 -12.95
C LEU A 368 -3.66 -11.03 -14.13
N PHE A 369 -4.21 -10.08 -14.90
CA PHE A 369 -3.54 -9.46 -16.04
C PHE A 369 -3.75 -7.95 -16.05
N TRP A 370 -2.79 -7.23 -15.47
CA TRP A 370 -2.91 -5.80 -15.18
C TRP A 370 -1.74 -5.01 -15.75
N ALA A 371 -1.98 -3.75 -16.05
CA ALA A 371 -0.97 -2.78 -16.41
C ALA A 371 -1.16 -1.47 -15.64
N VAL A 372 -0.05 -0.78 -15.43
CA VAL A 372 -0.01 0.59 -14.92
C VAL A 372 0.69 1.43 -15.98
N GLU A 373 -0.02 2.40 -16.54
CA GLU A 373 0.49 3.32 -17.56
C GLU A 373 0.79 4.69 -16.98
N PHE A 374 1.91 5.27 -17.44
CA PHE A 374 2.47 6.50 -16.92
C PHE A 374 2.35 7.65 -17.92
N MET A 375 1.96 8.82 -17.42
CA MET A 375 1.81 10.06 -18.17
C MET A 375 2.62 11.18 -17.56
N GLU A 376 3.19 12.03 -18.40
CA GLU A 376 3.81 13.28 -17.96
C GLU A 376 2.74 14.21 -17.40
N ASP A 377 1.63 14.35 -18.12
CA ASP A 377 0.42 15.02 -17.67
C ASP A 377 -0.80 14.11 -17.81
N LYS A 378 -1.44 13.85 -16.67
CA LYS A 378 -2.61 12.98 -16.57
C LYS A 378 -3.87 13.59 -17.18
N GLU A 379 -4.04 14.91 -17.15
CA GLU A 379 -5.24 15.56 -17.67
C GLU A 379 -5.25 15.55 -19.20
N SER A 380 -4.16 15.98 -19.82
CA SER A 380 -4.02 15.94 -21.28
C SER A 380 -3.70 14.56 -21.84
N LYS A 381 -3.45 13.57 -20.97
CA LYS A 381 -2.96 12.22 -21.32
C LYS A 381 -1.64 12.27 -22.11
N ALA A 382 -0.82 13.29 -21.88
CA ALA A 382 0.45 13.45 -22.56
C ALA A 382 1.47 12.42 -22.06
N PRO A 383 2.06 11.60 -22.96
CA PRO A 383 3.07 10.63 -22.55
C PRO A 383 4.39 11.32 -22.23
N PHE A 384 5.21 10.66 -21.40
CA PHE A 384 6.61 11.05 -21.22
C PHE A 384 7.41 10.95 -22.52
N ASP A 385 8.48 11.74 -22.63
CA ASP A 385 9.47 11.59 -23.70
C ASP A 385 10.05 10.16 -23.67
N SER A 386 9.85 9.41 -24.77
CA SER A 386 10.37 8.05 -24.96
C SER A 386 11.87 7.88 -24.69
N LYS A 387 12.68 8.96 -24.81
CA LYS A 387 14.11 8.95 -24.46
C LYS A 387 14.37 8.71 -22.98
N LEU A 388 13.40 8.98 -22.10
CA LEU A 388 13.49 8.68 -20.69
C LEU A 388 13.48 7.17 -20.43
N THR A 389 12.89 6.37 -21.32
CA THR A 389 12.78 4.90 -21.18
C THR A 389 12.20 4.50 -19.82
N LEU A 390 11.15 5.20 -19.38
CA LEU A 390 10.66 5.14 -17.99
C LEU A 390 10.29 3.71 -17.58
N SER A 391 9.54 3.00 -18.42
CA SER A 391 9.18 1.59 -18.21
C SER A 391 10.40 0.70 -17.98
N LYS A 392 11.45 0.85 -18.79
CA LYS A 392 12.71 0.10 -18.64
C LYS A 392 13.44 0.46 -17.35
N ARG A 393 13.48 1.75 -17.00
CA ARG A 393 14.08 2.20 -15.72
C ARG A 393 13.34 1.62 -14.52
N LEU A 394 12.01 1.58 -14.56
CA LEU A 394 11.20 0.94 -13.51
C LEU A 394 11.47 -0.56 -13.41
N GLN A 395 11.59 -1.26 -14.55
CA GLN A 395 11.98 -2.66 -14.56
C GLN A 395 13.36 -2.88 -13.96
N THR A 396 14.37 -2.11 -14.37
CA THR A 396 15.72 -2.20 -13.78
C THR A 396 15.70 -1.89 -12.29
N LYS A 397 14.97 -0.85 -11.88
CA LYS A 397 14.84 -0.44 -10.48
C LYS A 397 14.15 -1.50 -9.62
N GLY A 398 13.12 -2.14 -10.15
CA GLY A 398 12.43 -3.25 -9.50
C GLY A 398 13.36 -4.41 -9.18
N LEU A 399 14.33 -4.70 -10.06
CA LEU A 399 15.32 -5.76 -9.85
C LEU A 399 16.44 -5.39 -8.86
N GLU A 400 16.56 -4.13 -8.44
CA GLU A 400 17.58 -3.75 -7.45
C GLU A 400 17.24 -4.29 -6.05
N LYS A 401 18.29 -4.60 -5.27
CA LYS A 401 18.17 -5.05 -3.88
C LYS A 401 17.36 -4.06 -3.06
N GLY A 402 16.33 -4.54 -2.38
CA GLY A 402 15.39 -3.74 -1.60
C GLY A 402 14.07 -3.47 -2.32
N TYR A 403 13.97 -3.66 -3.65
CA TYR A 403 12.71 -3.72 -4.37
C TYR A 403 12.39 -5.17 -4.77
N ASP A 404 13.41 -5.88 -5.30
CA ASP A 404 13.41 -7.32 -5.50
C ASP A 404 12.18 -7.85 -6.28
N ILE A 405 11.65 -7.10 -7.24
CA ILE A 405 10.41 -7.42 -7.99
C ILE A 405 10.62 -7.33 -9.50
N CYS A 406 10.11 -8.32 -10.23
CA CYS A 406 10.00 -8.26 -11.68
C CYS A 406 8.85 -7.34 -12.10
N LEU A 407 9.11 -6.40 -13.02
CA LEU A 407 8.09 -5.66 -13.75
C LEU A 407 8.27 -5.90 -15.25
N PHE A 408 7.19 -6.11 -15.98
CA PHE A 408 7.29 -6.35 -17.42
C PHE A 408 7.13 -5.04 -18.18
N ALA A 409 8.26 -4.39 -18.47
CA ALA A 409 8.28 -3.10 -19.15
C ALA A 409 7.81 -3.18 -20.61
N ALA A 410 7.00 -2.21 -21.01
CA ALA A 410 6.57 -2.02 -22.38
C ALA A 410 6.31 -0.54 -22.69
N THR A 411 6.32 -0.22 -23.97
CA THR A 411 6.09 1.14 -24.49
C THR A 411 5.18 1.08 -25.71
N GLY A 412 4.65 2.22 -26.12
CA GLY A 412 3.93 2.35 -27.39
C GLY A 412 2.41 2.27 -27.29
N ALA A 413 1.85 2.34 -26.07
CA ALA A 413 0.40 2.29 -25.87
C ALA A 413 -0.34 3.48 -26.52
N VAL A 414 0.30 4.64 -26.66
CA VAL A 414 -0.33 5.86 -27.21
C VAL A 414 -0.34 5.87 -28.74
N ASP A 415 0.82 5.64 -29.36
CA ASP A 415 1.01 5.82 -30.81
C ASP A 415 1.92 4.75 -31.45
N GLY A 416 2.24 3.69 -30.71
CA GLY A 416 3.19 2.64 -31.08
C GLY A 416 4.65 2.94 -30.71
N TRP A 417 4.99 4.14 -30.23
CA TRP A 417 6.32 4.48 -29.72
C TRP A 417 6.29 5.03 -28.30
N ASN A 418 5.37 5.96 -28.05
CA ASN A 418 5.15 6.64 -26.78
C ASN A 418 4.08 5.94 -25.93
N GLY A 419 4.09 6.18 -24.62
CA GLY A 419 3.20 5.55 -23.64
C GLY A 419 3.92 4.43 -22.89
N ASP A 420 4.56 4.80 -21.78
CA ASP A 420 5.30 3.90 -20.91
C ASP A 420 4.36 3.19 -19.93
N HIS A 421 4.49 1.87 -19.84
CA HIS A 421 3.73 1.08 -18.88
C HIS A 421 4.53 -0.15 -18.44
N PHE A 422 4.10 -0.76 -17.34
CA PHE A 422 4.52 -2.11 -17.00
C PHE A 422 3.31 -3.01 -16.80
N LEU A 423 3.51 -4.32 -17.01
CA LEU A 423 2.50 -5.34 -16.76
C LEU A 423 2.81 -6.12 -15.48
N LEU A 424 1.74 -6.54 -14.83
CA LEU A 424 1.71 -7.51 -13.74
C LEU A 424 0.85 -8.70 -14.19
N ALA A 425 1.40 -9.89 -14.03
CA ALA A 425 0.76 -11.15 -14.40
C ALA A 425 1.21 -12.28 -13.47
N PRO A 426 0.98 -12.16 -12.15
CA PRO A 426 1.51 -13.09 -11.17
C PRO A 426 0.86 -14.49 -11.31
N PRO A 427 1.40 -15.55 -10.67
CA PRO A 427 0.84 -16.89 -10.81
C PRO A 427 -0.62 -16.98 -10.39
N TYR A 428 -1.37 -17.92 -10.96
CA TYR A 428 -2.76 -18.19 -10.62
C TYR A 428 -2.93 -18.70 -9.18
N THR A 429 -1.85 -19.09 -8.53
CA THR A 429 -1.80 -19.58 -7.15
C THR A 429 -1.65 -18.49 -6.11
N VAL A 430 -1.54 -17.21 -6.51
CA VAL A 430 -1.39 -16.10 -5.56
C VAL A 430 -2.58 -16.00 -4.61
N GLY A 431 -2.32 -15.69 -3.35
CA GLY A 431 -3.33 -15.29 -2.37
C GLY A 431 -3.31 -13.79 -2.11
N LYS A 432 -4.18 -13.32 -1.20
CA LYS A 432 -4.26 -11.89 -0.83
C LYS A 432 -2.92 -11.34 -0.33
N GLN A 433 -2.20 -12.09 0.49
CA GLN A 433 -0.90 -11.67 1.04
C GLN A 433 0.14 -11.45 -0.06
N ASP A 434 0.14 -12.32 -1.08
CA ASP A 434 1.04 -12.18 -2.22
C ASP A 434 0.69 -10.95 -3.06
N VAL A 435 -0.61 -10.68 -3.26
CA VAL A 435 -1.09 -9.47 -3.93
C VAL A 435 -0.68 -8.22 -3.15
N ASP A 436 -0.85 -8.23 -1.83
CA ASP A 436 -0.43 -7.12 -0.95
C ASP A 436 1.08 -6.89 -1.02
N GLU A 437 1.88 -7.96 -1.10
CA GLU A 437 3.33 -7.87 -1.27
C GLU A 437 3.71 -7.28 -2.65
N ILE A 438 3.08 -7.75 -3.74
CA ILE A 438 3.28 -7.22 -5.09
C ILE A 438 2.99 -5.71 -5.08
N VAL A 439 1.82 -5.31 -4.59
CA VAL A 439 1.41 -3.90 -4.57
C VAL A 439 2.32 -3.10 -3.65
N GLY A 440 2.68 -3.59 -2.47
CA GLY A 440 3.60 -2.93 -1.55
C GLY A 440 4.96 -2.62 -2.19
N ARG A 441 5.52 -3.56 -2.95
CA ARG A 441 6.79 -3.37 -3.68
C ARG A 441 6.64 -2.38 -4.85
N VAL A 442 5.52 -2.42 -5.58
CA VAL A 442 5.21 -1.43 -6.64
C VAL A 442 5.03 -0.02 -6.05
N VAL A 443 4.32 0.11 -4.93
CA VAL A 443 4.13 1.40 -4.24
C VAL A 443 5.45 1.94 -3.72
N LYS A 444 6.35 1.08 -3.24
CA LYS A 444 7.70 1.50 -2.86
C LYS A 444 8.47 2.12 -4.04
N LEU A 445 8.32 1.57 -5.25
CA LEU A 445 8.85 2.17 -6.47
C LEU A 445 8.17 3.52 -6.76
N GLY A 446 6.86 3.65 -6.53
CA GLY A 446 6.14 4.93 -6.64
C GLY A 446 6.62 5.99 -5.63
N LYS A 447 6.87 5.61 -4.37
CA LYS A 447 7.41 6.49 -3.31
C LYS A 447 8.80 7.04 -3.66
N TYR A 448 9.62 6.25 -4.36
CA TYR A 448 10.91 6.71 -4.90
C TYR A 448 10.77 7.88 -5.90
N TYR A 449 9.59 8.08 -6.49
CA TYR A 449 9.29 9.13 -7.45
C TYR A 449 8.35 10.24 -6.97
N GLY A 450 7.92 10.28 -5.69
CA GLY A 450 7.27 11.49 -5.15
C GLY A 450 6.15 11.33 -4.12
N ALA A 451 6.38 10.59 -3.04
CA ALA A 451 5.60 10.76 -1.82
C ALA A 451 6.51 10.67 -0.59
N ASP A 452 6.67 11.78 0.13
CA ASP A 452 7.71 11.95 1.16
C ASP A 452 7.14 11.93 2.58
N TYR A 453 7.85 11.25 3.50
CA TYR A 453 7.54 11.22 4.93
C TYR A 453 7.50 12.63 5.55
N THR A 454 8.22 13.61 4.98
CA THR A 454 8.13 15.02 5.43
C THR A 454 6.72 15.57 5.32
N THR A 455 6.01 15.24 4.24
CA THR A 455 4.63 15.68 4.05
C THR A 455 3.79 15.15 5.19
N VAL A 456 3.72 13.84 5.42
CA VAL A 456 2.94 13.25 6.54
C VAL A 456 3.37 13.79 7.91
N SER A 457 4.67 14.06 8.11
CA SER A 457 5.21 14.53 9.39
C SER A 457 4.78 15.95 9.75
N LEU A 458 4.46 16.81 8.77
CA LEU A 458 3.99 18.18 9.03
C LEU A 458 2.67 18.21 9.80
N VAL A 459 1.85 17.15 9.72
CA VAL A 459 0.64 17.02 10.55
C VAL A 459 1.00 17.06 12.03
N PHE A 460 2.05 16.35 12.48
CA PHE A 460 2.46 16.34 13.89
C PHE A 460 2.99 17.70 14.37
N LEU A 461 3.59 18.50 13.48
CA LEU A 461 4.07 19.84 13.83
C LEU A 461 2.92 20.87 13.91
N SER A 462 1.83 20.65 13.18
CA SER A 462 0.77 21.66 13.07
C SER A 462 0.02 21.96 14.39
N PRO A 463 -0.34 20.99 15.26
CA PRO A 463 -0.91 21.29 16.57
C PRO A 463 0.00 22.15 17.45
N PHE A 464 1.34 22.06 17.33
CA PHE A 464 2.28 22.83 18.15
C PHE A 464 2.04 24.34 18.04
N ILE A 465 1.78 24.85 16.83
CA ILE A 465 1.50 26.27 16.61
C ILE A 465 0.24 26.66 17.37
N GLY A 466 -0.80 25.82 17.32
CA GLY A 466 -2.03 26.01 18.08
C GLY A 466 -1.82 26.00 19.60
N TYR A 467 -1.07 25.02 20.10
CA TYR A 467 -0.71 24.93 21.52
C TYR A 467 0.10 26.15 22.01
N ALA A 468 1.04 26.65 21.20
CA ALA A 468 1.82 27.84 21.55
C ALA A 468 0.94 29.09 21.65
N ILE A 469 -0.02 29.24 20.73
CA ILE A 469 -1.03 30.32 20.77
C ILE A 469 -1.90 30.16 22.03
N ALA A 470 -2.35 28.94 22.34
CA ALA A 470 -3.13 28.63 23.53
C ALA A 470 -2.38 29.03 24.81
N ALA A 471 -1.12 28.64 24.95
CA ALA A 471 -0.31 28.91 26.13
C ALA A 471 -0.13 30.42 26.41
N LEU A 472 -0.04 31.25 25.36
CA LEU A 472 0.04 32.71 25.48
C LEU A 472 -1.33 33.34 25.80
N GLY A 473 -2.42 32.77 25.28
CA GLY A 473 -3.78 33.29 25.44
C GLY A 473 -4.52 32.78 26.69
N ASN A 474 -4.08 31.68 27.30
CA ASN A 474 -4.89 30.94 28.27
C ASN A 474 -5.28 31.79 29.48
N ASN A 475 -4.33 32.53 30.07
CA ASN A 475 -4.61 33.40 31.22
C ASN A 475 -5.68 34.46 30.91
N TRP A 476 -5.62 35.06 29.72
CA TRP A 476 -6.63 36.04 29.31
C TRP A 476 -8.01 35.42 29.11
N ILE A 477 -8.07 34.21 28.55
CA ILE A 477 -9.32 33.47 28.35
C ILE A 477 -9.94 33.10 29.71
N HIS A 478 -9.13 32.60 30.65
CA HIS A 478 -9.55 32.29 32.03
C HIS A 478 -10.13 33.52 32.73
N ASP A 479 -9.40 34.63 32.74
CA ASP A 479 -9.82 35.85 33.46
C ASP A 479 -11.09 36.46 32.89
N ARG A 480 -11.21 36.47 31.54
CA ARG A 480 -12.30 37.13 30.82
C ARG A 480 -13.57 36.30 30.75
N PHE A 481 -13.46 35.01 30.48
CA PHE A 481 -14.61 34.15 30.18
C PHE A 481 -14.84 33.03 31.19
N GLY A 482 -13.92 32.81 32.13
CA GLY A 482 -14.01 31.75 33.13
C GLY A 482 -14.02 30.34 32.54
N GLN A 483 -14.34 29.36 33.37
CA GLN A 483 -14.36 27.94 32.99
C GLN A 483 -15.41 27.63 31.91
N ARG A 484 -16.54 28.35 31.94
CA ARG A 484 -17.56 28.27 30.88
C ARG A 484 -17.00 28.67 29.51
N GLY A 485 -16.22 29.75 29.46
CA GLY A 485 -15.59 30.23 28.24
C GLY A 485 -14.61 29.23 27.65
N ILE A 486 -13.83 28.57 28.51
CA ILE A 486 -12.87 27.54 28.12
C ILE A 486 -13.57 26.33 27.52
N ALA A 487 -14.65 25.86 28.16
CA ALA A 487 -15.46 24.76 27.63
C ALA A 487 -16.07 25.11 26.27
N LEU A 488 -16.57 26.34 26.08
CA LEU A 488 -17.14 26.80 24.81
C LEU A 488 -16.10 26.93 23.70
N ILE A 489 -14.99 27.60 23.98
CA ILE A 489 -13.96 27.92 22.99
C ILE A 489 -13.16 26.66 22.64
N GLY A 490 -12.69 25.92 23.66
CA GLY A 490 -11.87 24.72 23.49
C GLY A 490 -12.59 23.63 22.69
N ALA A 491 -13.73 23.13 23.19
CA ALA A 491 -14.49 22.09 22.51
C ALA A 491 -15.14 22.58 21.20
N GLY A 492 -15.46 23.88 21.09
CA GLY A 492 -15.94 24.47 19.84
C GLY A 492 -14.91 24.42 18.71
N LEU A 493 -13.63 24.66 19.03
CA LEU A 493 -12.52 24.54 18.07
C LEU A 493 -12.33 23.08 17.61
N HIS A 494 -12.54 22.09 18.49
CA HIS A 494 -12.52 20.68 18.10
C HIS A 494 -13.59 20.35 17.08
N ILE A 495 -14.85 20.76 17.31
CA ILE A 495 -15.96 20.54 16.36
C ILE A 495 -15.65 21.16 15.00
N ILE A 496 -15.23 22.43 14.98
CA ILE A 496 -14.88 23.15 13.74
C ILE A 496 -13.78 22.41 12.99
N SER A 497 -12.71 22.02 13.71
CA SER A 497 -11.58 21.35 13.09
C SER A 497 -11.96 19.98 12.49
N TYR A 498 -12.69 19.15 13.23
CA TYR A 498 -13.06 17.82 12.76
C TYR A 498 -14.08 17.85 11.63
N LEU A 499 -15.09 18.74 11.68
CA LEU A 499 -16.01 18.94 10.55
C LEU A 499 -15.28 19.44 9.31
N ALA A 500 -14.34 20.39 9.46
CA ALA A 500 -13.53 20.86 8.35
C ALA A 500 -12.71 19.72 7.71
N THR A 501 -12.15 18.80 8.51
CA THR A 501 -11.41 17.63 8.00
C THR A 501 -12.28 16.68 7.19
N THR A 502 -13.57 16.53 7.51
CA THR A 502 -14.49 15.65 6.75
C THR A 502 -14.72 16.10 5.32
N THR A 503 -14.44 17.36 4.98
CA THR A 503 -14.59 17.89 3.62
C THR A 503 -13.45 17.51 2.66
N HIS A 504 -12.48 16.71 3.13
CA HIS A 504 -11.29 16.33 2.39
C HIS A 504 -10.52 17.56 1.84
N PRO A 505 -10.08 18.48 2.74
CA PRO A 505 -9.39 19.69 2.32
C PRO A 505 -8.00 19.35 1.75
N PRO A 506 -7.47 20.17 0.82
CA PRO A 506 -6.10 20.03 0.33
C PRO A 506 -5.07 20.02 1.48
N TYR A 507 -3.96 19.32 1.31
CA TYR A 507 -2.98 19.09 2.38
C TYR A 507 -2.51 20.37 3.14
N PRO A 508 -2.21 21.51 2.48
CA PRO A 508 -1.87 22.75 3.20
C PRO A 508 -3.03 23.31 4.05
N VAL A 509 -4.27 23.12 3.60
CA VAL A 509 -5.47 23.52 4.35
C VAL A 509 -5.69 22.60 5.53
N LEU A 510 -5.43 21.30 5.37
CA LEU A 510 -5.45 20.33 6.46
C LEU A 510 -4.49 20.71 7.59
N ILE A 511 -3.28 21.17 7.26
CA ILE A 511 -2.32 21.71 8.25
C ILE A 511 -2.92 22.89 9.02
N ALA A 512 -3.55 23.85 8.33
CA ALA A 512 -4.20 24.97 9.00
C ALA A 512 -5.35 24.52 9.92
N VAL A 513 -6.13 23.51 9.51
CA VAL A 513 -7.19 22.91 10.32
C VAL A 513 -6.63 22.25 11.60
N PHE A 514 -5.49 21.56 11.51
CA PHE A 514 -4.85 20.97 12.70
C PHE A 514 -4.21 21.99 13.64
N ILE A 515 -3.81 23.18 13.15
CA ILE A 515 -3.44 24.30 14.02
C ILE A 515 -4.64 24.71 14.89
N VAL A 516 -5.84 24.78 14.30
CA VAL A 516 -7.09 25.08 15.03
C VAL A 516 -7.41 24.00 16.05
N SER A 517 -7.25 22.73 15.68
CA SER A 517 -7.39 21.60 16.62
C SER A 517 -6.40 21.68 17.78
N GLY A 518 -5.12 22.00 17.49
CA GLY A 518 -4.08 22.20 18.50
C GLY A 518 -4.35 23.36 19.45
N LEU A 519 -4.97 24.44 18.96
CA LEU A 519 -5.41 25.55 19.80
C LEU A 519 -6.51 25.12 20.78
N GLY A 520 -7.50 24.36 20.31
CA GLY A 520 -8.54 23.76 21.16
C GLY A 520 -7.93 22.88 22.24
N ASN A 521 -7.05 21.94 21.83
CA ASN A 521 -6.39 21.03 22.75
C ASN A 521 -5.57 21.78 23.80
N GLY A 522 -4.82 22.81 23.41
CA GLY A 522 -4.00 23.60 24.33
C GLY A 522 -4.81 24.39 25.36
N ILE A 523 -5.97 24.93 24.96
CA ILE A 523 -6.88 25.63 25.86
C ILE A 523 -7.47 24.65 26.89
N VAL A 524 -7.98 23.51 26.43
CA VAL A 524 -8.60 22.46 27.27
C VAL A 524 -7.58 21.85 28.23
N ASP A 525 -6.45 21.38 27.70
CA ASP A 525 -5.41 20.66 28.44
C ASP A 525 -4.83 21.51 29.59
N ALA A 526 -4.35 22.71 29.28
CA ALA A 526 -3.76 23.58 30.31
C ALA A 526 -4.78 24.00 31.38
N SER A 527 -6.04 24.20 30.98
CA SER A 527 -7.11 24.66 31.88
C SER A 527 -7.57 23.57 32.85
N TRP A 528 -7.80 22.35 32.35
CA TRP A 528 -8.26 21.24 33.20
C TRP A 528 -7.16 20.72 34.11
N ASN A 529 -5.91 20.68 33.65
CA ASN A 529 -4.78 20.36 34.53
C ASN A 529 -4.61 21.42 35.63
N ALA A 530 -4.71 22.72 35.30
CA ALA A 530 -4.63 23.78 36.31
C ALA A 530 -5.77 23.70 37.33
N TRP A 531 -6.99 23.43 36.88
CA TRP A 531 -8.17 23.33 37.74
C TRP A 531 -8.12 22.12 38.68
N ILE A 532 -7.83 20.93 38.17
CA ILE A 532 -7.68 19.71 38.99
C ILE A 532 -6.47 19.83 39.92
N GLY A 533 -5.39 20.46 39.46
CA GLY A 533 -4.21 20.74 40.27
C GLY A 533 -4.50 21.55 41.54
N ALA A 534 -5.59 22.33 41.54
CA ALA A 534 -6.04 23.12 42.68
C ALA A 534 -7.04 22.39 43.61
N MET A 535 -7.47 21.17 43.28
CA MET A 535 -8.44 20.41 44.08
C MET A 535 -7.81 19.63 45.25
N HIS A 536 -8.65 19.27 46.23
CA HIS A 536 -8.29 18.27 47.24
C HIS A 536 -8.08 16.90 46.57
N ASN A 537 -7.02 16.16 46.92
CA ASN A 537 -6.60 14.93 46.24
C ASN A 537 -6.19 15.12 44.75
N SER A 538 -5.56 16.27 44.44
CA SER A 538 -5.12 16.62 43.08
C SER A 538 -4.28 15.52 42.42
N SER A 539 -3.44 14.80 43.16
CA SER A 539 -2.62 13.70 42.61
C SER A 539 -3.46 12.55 42.05
N GLN A 540 -4.46 12.05 42.78
CA GLN A 540 -5.32 10.96 42.30
C GLN A 540 -6.24 11.41 41.17
N LEU A 541 -6.80 12.62 41.28
CA LEU A 541 -7.69 13.18 40.26
C LEU A 541 -6.94 13.48 38.95
N MET A 542 -5.68 13.93 39.03
CA MET A 542 -4.83 14.11 37.86
C MET A 542 -4.54 12.77 37.17
N GLY A 543 -4.30 11.71 37.94
CA GLY A 543 -4.14 10.35 37.41
C GLY A 543 -5.38 9.87 36.64
N ILE A 544 -6.58 10.14 37.16
CA ILE A 544 -7.85 9.80 36.50
C ILE A 544 -8.05 10.60 35.21
N LEU A 545 -7.81 11.92 35.23
CA LEU A 545 -7.93 12.76 34.03
C LEU A 545 -7.02 12.26 32.90
N HIS A 546 -5.75 12.00 33.22
CA HIS A 546 -4.78 11.49 32.25
C HIS A 546 -5.03 10.04 31.82
N ALA A 547 -5.73 9.24 32.63
CA ALA A 547 -6.19 7.92 32.21
C ALA A 547 -7.27 8.01 31.12
N PHE A 548 -8.18 8.99 31.17
CA PHE A 548 -9.16 9.21 30.09
C PHE A 548 -8.51 9.70 28.80
N TYR A 549 -7.46 10.51 28.89
CA TYR A 549 -6.61 10.82 27.72
C TYR A 549 -6.03 9.54 27.10
N GLY A 550 -5.43 8.67 27.93
CA GLY A 550 -4.85 7.41 27.48
C GLY A 550 -5.89 6.48 26.85
N LEU A 551 -7.10 6.43 27.42
CA LEU A 551 -8.20 5.63 26.88
C LEU A 551 -8.62 6.11 25.48
N GLY A 552 -8.73 7.43 25.29
CA GLY A 552 -8.98 8.01 23.96
C GLY A 552 -7.87 7.67 22.97
N ALA A 553 -6.60 7.81 23.39
CA ALA A 553 -5.44 7.47 22.58
C ALA A 553 -5.35 5.97 22.22
N ALA A 554 -5.88 5.08 23.07
CA ALA A 554 -5.97 3.65 22.77
C ALA A 554 -7.10 3.34 21.79
N LEU A 555 -8.31 3.87 22.05
CA LEU A 555 -9.50 3.56 21.26
C LEU A 555 -9.46 4.16 19.85
N ALA A 556 -8.86 5.35 19.68
CA ALA A 556 -8.87 6.04 18.39
C ALA A 556 -8.15 5.26 17.27
N PRO A 557 -6.91 4.77 17.42
CA PRO A 557 -6.24 3.96 16.40
C PRO A 557 -6.96 2.65 16.07
N LEU A 558 -7.51 1.98 17.08
CA LEU A 558 -8.27 0.73 16.90
C LEU A 558 -9.55 0.97 16.10
N THR A 559 -10.29 2.02 16.47
CA THR A 559 -11.54 2.41 15.80
C THR A 559 -11.28 2.87 14.37
N ALA A 560 -10.26 3.72 14.17
CA ALA A 560 -9.86 4.17 12.83
C ALA A 560 -9.44 2.99 11.95
N THR A 561 -8.63 2.07 12.48
CA THR A 561 -8.18 0.89 11.74
C THR A 561 -9.38 0.03 11.34
N TYR A 562 -10.24 -0.36 12.28
CA TYR A 562 -11.43 -1.16 12.01
C TYR A 562 -12.36 -0.53 10.96
N LEU A 563 -12.63 0.78 11.07
CA LEU A 563 -13.49 1.48 10.12
C LEU A 563 -12.87 1.51 8.71
N ILE A 564 -11.56 1.74 8.61
CA ILE A 564 -10.87 1.82 7.33
C ILE A 564 -10.70 0.43 6.69
N THR A 565 -10.27 -0.58 7.46
CA THR A 565 -9.95 -1.92 6.94
C THR A 565 -11.17 -2.80 6.75
N ASP A 566 -12.07 -2.85 7.72
CA ASP A 566 -13.19 -3.81 7.73
C ASP A 566 -14.49 -3.20 7.20
N ARG A 567 -14.65 -1.87 7.30
CA ARG A 567 -15.86 -1.15 6.83
C ARG A 567 -15.61 -0.34 5.55
N GLY A 568 -14.36 -0.29 5.06
CA GLY A 568 -14.00 0.38 3.81
C GLY A 568 -14.09 1.91 3.88
N TRP A 569 -14.06 2.50 5.08
CA TRP A 569 -14.08 3.95 5.24
C TRP A 569 -12.78 4.57 4.75
N LYS A 570 -12.87 5.78 4.19
CA LYS A 570 -11.71 6.61 3.88
C LYS A 570 -11.22 7.30 5.16
N TRP A 571 -9.94 7.65 5.21
CA TRP A 571 -9.30 8.21 6.41
C TRP A 571 -10.00 9.48 6.94
N TYR A 572 -10.56 10.31 6.08
CA TYR A 572 -11.24 11.55 6.47
C TYR A 572 -12.65 11.29 7.03
N GLU A 573 -13.27 10.15 6.71
CA GLU A 573 -14.59 9.76 7.22
C GLU A 573 -14.53 9.38 8.71
N PHE A 574 -13.36 8.94 9.21
CA PHE A 574 -13.11 8.77 10.64
C PHE A 574 -13.39 10.06 11.43
N TYR A 575 -13.21 11.23 10.82
CA TYR A 575 -13.47 12.50 11.50
C TYR A 575 -14.96 12.79 11.73
N TYR A 576 -15.89 12.03 11.13
CA TYR A 576 -17.29 12.04 11.56
C TYR A 576 -17.45 11.51 12.98
N ALA A 577 -16.75 10.42 13.32
CA ALA A 577 -16.76 9.88 14.68
C ALA A 577 -16.11 10.86 15.67
N MET A 578 -15.01 11.50 15.28
CA MET A 578 -14.35 12.52 16.09
C MET A 578 -15.22 13.78 16.27
N ALA A 579 -15.95 14.21 15.25
CA ALA A 579 -16.88 15.34 15.35
C ALA A 579 -18.05 15.03 16.31
N ILE A 580 -18.59 13.80 16.30
CA ILE A 580 -19.59 13.35 17.26
C ILE A 580 -19.02 13.37 18.69
N ALA A 581 -17.81 12.83 18.88
CA ALA A 581 -17.12 12.84 20.18
C ALA A 581 -16.88 14.28 20.70
N ALA A 582 -16.42 15.19 19.83
CA ALA A 582 -16.26 16.61 20.15
C ALA A 582 -17.59 17.30 20.45
N GLY A 583 -18.68 16.90 19.79
CA GLY A 583 -20.04 17.35 20.13
C GLY A 583 -20.46 16.93 21.53
N MET A 584 -20.16 15.69 21.92
CA MET A 584 -20.40 15.19 23.27
C MET A 584 -19.52 15.91 24.31
N GLU A 585 -18.24 16.14 24.02
CA GLU A 585 -17.32 16.93 24.85
C GLU A 585 -17.88 18.34 25.07
N PHE A 586 -18.34 19.01 24.00
CA PHE A 586 -18.91 20.36 24.07
C PHE A 586 -20.14 20.38 24.97
N LEU A 587 -21.10 19.48 24.75
CA LEU A 587 -22.34 19.43 25.55
C LEU A 587 -22.04 19.16 27.03
N THR A 588 -21.19 18.18 27.32
CA THR A 588 -20.88 17.76 28.69
C THR A 588 -20.05 18.81 29.43
N SER A 589 -19.02 19.36 28.82
CA SER A 589 -18.15 20.36 29.43
C SER A 589 -18.88 21.68 29.67
N VAL A 590 -19.69 22.12 28.71
CA VAL A 590 -20.48 23.36 28.85
C VAL A 590 -21.56 23.21 29.91
N ALA A 591 -22.21 22.04 29.99
CA ALA A 591 -23.19 21.77 31.04
C ALA A 591 -22.54 21.74 32.44
N ALA A 592 -21.37 21.07 32.57
CA ALA A 592 -20.65 20.96 33.84
C ALA A 592 -20.19 22.31 34.40
N PHE A 593 -19.83 23.26 33.53
CA PHE A 593 -19.31 24.58 33.92
C PHE A 593 -20.26 25.74 33.61
N TRP A 594 -21.56 25.47 33.40
CA TRP A 594 -22.52 26.50 32.98
C TRP A 594 -22.61 27.69 33.95
N SER A 595 -22.49 27.42 35.26
CA SER A 595 -22.52 28.42 36.33
C SER A 595 -21.19 29.16 36.57
N SER A 596 -20.09 28.71 35.96
CA SER A 596 -18.73 29.20 36.23
C SER A 596 -18.29 30.28 35.22
N THR A 597 -18.91 31.46 35.27
CA THR A 597 -18.59 32.62 34.41
C THR A 597 -17.40 33.46 34.89
N GLY A 598 -16.67 34.08 33.96
CA GLY A 598 -15.52 34.97 34.25
C GLY A 598 -15.89 36.23 35.05
N SER A 599 -14.86 37.02 35.40
CA SER A 599 -14.90 38.15 36.35
C SER A 599 -15.75 39.36 35.90
N GLY A 600 -17.05 39.14 35.72
CA GLY A 600 -18.07 40.15 35.45
C GLY A 600 -19.36 39.96 36.26
N SER A 601 -19.51 38.88 37.04
CA SER A 601 -20.63 38.75 37.98
C SER A 601 -20.23 39.30 39.35
N LYS A 602 -20.64 40.54 39.63
CA LYS A 602 -20.73 41.03 41.00
C LYS A 602 -21.86 40.28 41.68
N ASP A 603 -21.55 39.47 42.69
CA ASP A 603 -22.47 39.27 43.80
C ASP A 603 -21.67 39.10 45.11
N PRO A 604 -21.71 40.08 46.05
CA PRO A 604 -20.96 40.01 47.32
C PRO A 604 -21.57 39.12 48.41
N ASP A 605 -22.74 38.50 48.21
CA ASP A 605 -23.48 37.82 49.29
C ASP A 605 -24.03 36.44 48.89
N ALA A 606 -23.16 35.43 48.84
CA ALA A 606 -23.57 34.03 48.93
C ALA A 606 -22.89 33.36 50.14
N CYS A 607 -23.68 33.32 51.21
CA CYS A 607 -23.39 32.96 52.60
C CYS A 607 -22.60 31.67 52.88
N THR A 608 -21.74 31.81 53.89
CA THR A 608 -21.53 30.93 55.06
C THR A 608 -22.51 29.77 55.29
N ASP A 609 -21.94 28.58 55.47
CA ASP A 609 -22.23 27.55 56.50
C ASP A 609 -21.08 26.53 56.38
N GLY A 610 -20.38 25.98 57.37
CA GLY A 610 -20.58 25.80 58.79
C GLY A 610 -19.87 24.47 59.11
N THR A 611 -19.05 24.43 60.16
CA THR A 611 -18.27 23.27 60.68
C THR A 611 -16.89 23.00 60.05
N LEU A 612 -15.84 23.50 60.71
CA LEU A 612 -14.79 22.66 61.31
C LEU A 612 -13.93 23.51 62.29
N SER A 613 -13.61 22.83 63.37
CA SER A 613 -13.06 23.29 64.65
C SER A 613 -11.71 24.00 64.58
N SER A 614 -11.54 24.93 65.51
CA SER A 614 -10.30 25.50 66.02
C SER A 614 -9.25 24.44 66.37
N ASP A 615 -8.00 24.63 65.93
CA ASP A 615 -6.86 24.62 66.86
C ASP A 615 -5.57 25.25 66.28
N SER A 616 -5.01 26.13 67.11
CA SER A 616 -3.61 26.56 67.28
C SER A 616 -2.74 27.02 66.08
N SER A 617 -2.56 28.36 66.05
CA SER A 617 -1.29 29.11 66.00
C SER A 617 -0.16 28.68 65.05
N ASP A 618 0.08 29.50 64.02
CA ASP A 618 1.43 30.04 63.76
C ASP A 618 1.35 31.36 62.99
N ASN A 619 1.96 32.40 63.57
CA ASN A 619 2.17 33.72 62.97
C ASN A 619 3.45 33.69 62.12
N LEU A 620 3.35 33.94 60.80
CA LEU A 620 4.39 34.72 60.08
C LEU A 620 3.92 35.25 58.71
N ALA A 621 4.02 36.58 58.57
CA ALA A 621 4.13 37.37 57.35
C ALA A 621 2.97 37.34 56.32
N SER A 622 2.36 38.52 56.17
CA SER A 622 1.63 38.99 54.99
C SER A 622 2.36 38.65 53.68
N SER A 623 1.77 37.81 52.83
CA SER A 623 2.16 37.70 51.43
C SER A 623 0.99 38.13 50.56
N THR A 624 1.03 39.38 50.10
CA THR A 624 0.25 39.84 48.94
C THR A 624 0.50 38.85 47.79
N PRO A 625 -0.54 38.35 47.08
CA PRO A 625 -0.32 37.45 45.96
C PRO A 625 0.56 38.13 44.91
N PRO A 626 1.52 37.42 44.29
CA PRO A 626 2.47 38.01 43.38
C PRO A 626 1.76 38.64 42.18
N ARG A 627 2.17 39.85 41.80
CA ARG A 627 1.57 40.59 40.67
C ARG A 627 1.75 39.88 39.31
N LYS A 628 2.67 38.91 39.19
CA LYS A 628 2.94 38.11 37.98
C LYS A 628 3.44 36.68 38.34
N PRO A 629 2.56 35.77 38.80
CA PRO A 629 2.96 34.43 39.29
C PRO A 629 3.71 33.59 38.25
N THR A 630 3.37 33.71 36.96
CA THR A 630 4.06 33.00 35.87
C THR A 630 5.51 33.45 35.67
N LEU A 631 5.81 34.74 35.85
CA LEU A 631 7.18 35.23 35.67
C LEU A 631 8.08 34.82 36.84
N GLU A 632 7.52 34.71 38.04
CA GLU A 632 8.22 34.26 39.24
C GLU A 632 8.46 32.75 39.22
N SER A 633 7.52 31.93 38.75
CA SER A 633 7.72 30.49 38.61
C SER A 633 8.84 30.14 37.62
N LEU A 634 8.99 30.92 36.55
CA LEU A 634 10.05 30.75 35.54
C LEU A 634 11.46 31.09 36.03
N ARG A 635 11.59 31.81 37.15
CA ARG A 635 12.90 32.07 37.77
C ARG A 635 13.42 30.88 38.58
N MET A 636 12.57 29.90 38.88
CA MET A 636 12.97 28.73 39.65
C MET A 636 13.61 27.67 38.75
N PRO A 637 14.84 27.20 39.04
CA PRO A 637 15.51 26.17 38.24
C PRO A 637 14.73 24.84 38.20
N SER A 638 14.03 24.48 39.28
CA SER A 638 13.20 23.29 39.36
C SER A 638 12.03 23.29 38.36
N THR A 639 11.47 24.47 38.05
CA THR A 639 10.42 24.62 37.03
C THR A 639 10.95 24.23 35.65
N TRP A 640 12.13 24.72 35.27
CA TRP A 640 12.73 24.40 33.97
C TRP A 640 13.15 22.94 33.85
N LEU A 641 13.71 22.37 34.92
CA LEU A 641 14.16 20.98 34.90
C LEU A 641 12.99 20.00 34.73
N ILE A 642 11.88 20.24 35.42
CA ILE A 642 10.65 19.43 35.27
C ILE A 642 10.00 19.67 33.92
N SER A 643 9.94 20.92 33.46
CA SER A 643 9.36 21.22 32.15
C SER A 643 10.16 20.54 31.02
N LEU A 644 11.50 20.52 31.11
CA LEU A 644 12.35 19.82 30.16
C LEU A 644 12.18 18.30 30.25
N PHE A 645 12.03 17.75 31.46
CA PHE A 645 11.69 16.34 31.64
C PHE A 645 10.37 15.99 30.95
N LEU A 646 9.31 16.79 31.16
CA LEU A 646 8.00 16.59 30.51
C LEU A 646 8.08 16.77 28.99
N PHE A 647 8.85 17.74 28.49
CA PHE A 647 9.08 17.94 27.05
C PHE A 647 9.68 16.68 26.40
N VAL A 648 10.70 16.08 27.00
CA VAL A 648 11.32 14.87 26.45
C VAL A 648 10.42 13.65 26.67
N TYR A 649 9.77 13.52 27.83
CA TYR A 649 8.89 12.40 28.16
C TYR A 649 7.69 12.32 27.23
N VAL A 650 6.90 13.41 27.11
CA VAL A 650 5.73 13.43 26.23
C VAL A 650 6.17 13.27 24.78
N GLY A 651 7.34 13.82 24.43
CA GLY A 651 7.99 13.54 23.15
C GLY A 651 8.19 12.05 22.91
N ALA A 652 8.71 11.30 23.88
CA ALA A 652 8.99 9.87 23.76
C ALA A 652 7.70 9.06 23.69
N GLU A 653 6.74 9.39 24.57
CA GLU A 653 5.39 8.81 24.62
C GLU A 653 4.69 8.90 23.25
N VAL A 654 4.58 10.11 22.71
CA VAL A 654 3.89 10.33 21.44
C VAL A 654 4.70 9.86 20.24
N THR A 655 6.04 9.89 20.30
CA THR A 655 6.88 9.37 19.21
C THR A 655 6.75 7.85 19.08
N VAL A 656 6.74 7.11 20.20
CA VAL A 656 6.47 5.67 20.17
C VAL A 656 5.04 5.41 19.69
N GLY A 657 4.04 6.02 20.34
CA GLY A 657 2.63 5.76 20.00
C GLY A 657 2.22 6.22 18.60
N GLY A 658 2.81 7.29 18.09
CA GLY A 658 2.52 7.86 16.77
C GLY A 658 3.20 7.14 15.61
N TRP A 659 4.34 6.49 15.84
CA TRP A 659 5.09 5.82 14.78
C TRP A 659 5.15 4.29 14.91
N VAL A 660 4.71 3.68 16.03
CA VAL A 660 4.73 2.22 16.19
C VAL A 660 3.92 1.51 15.10
N LEU A 661 2.76 2.04 14.73
CA LEU A 661 1.94 1.48 13.64
C LEU A 661 2.71 1.51 12.32
N THR A 662 3.20 2.67 11.92
CA THR A 662 3.98 2.86 10.69
C THR A 662 5.25 2.02 10.69
N PHE A 663 5.95 1.94 11.83
CA PHE A 663 7.13 1.09 11.99
C PHE A 663 6.82 -0.39 11.75
N LEU A 664 5.73 -0.90 12.31
CA LEU A 664 5.35 -2.30 12.13
C LEU A 664 4.91 -2.61 10.70
N VAL A 665 4.16 -1.71 10.07
CA VAL A 665 3.72 -1.86 8.67
C VAL A 665 4.89 -1.74 7.70
N ASP A 666 5.63 -0.62 7.75
CA ASP A 666 6.64 -0.30 6.75
C ASP A 666 7.98 -1.04 6.97
N LEU A 667 8.35 -1.34 8.22
CA LEU A 667 9.62 -2.01 8.52
C LEU A 667 9.49 -3.51 8.77
N ARG A 668 8.41 -3.93 9.44
CA ARG A 668 8.19 -5.33 9.82
C ARG A 668 7.17 -6.03 8.92
N SER A 669 6.64 -5.34 7.89
CA SER A 669 5.66 -5.88 6.95
C SER A 669 4.44 -6.51 7.62
N MET A 670 4.03 -5.96 8.78
CA MET A 670 2.88 -6.49 9.52
C MET A 670 1.56 -6.00 8.91
N PRO A 671 0.51 -6.84 8.87
CA PRO A 671 -0.83 -6.41 8.49
C PRO A 671 -1.33 -5.23 9.33
N LEU A 672 -2.05 -4.30 8.71
CA LEU A 672 -2.54 -3.07 9.36
C LEU A 672 -3.42 -3.35 10.58
N SER A 673 -4.20 -4.44 10.56
CA SER A 673 -5.02 -4.88 11.70
C SER A 673 -4.18 -5.28 12.92
N ILE A 674 -3.08 -5.99 12.71
CA ILE A 674 -2.15 -6.40 13.78
C ILE A 674 -1.39 -5.18 14.30
N ALA A 675 -0.89 -4.32 13.40
CA ALA A 675 -0.19 -3.10 13.78
C ALA A 675 -1.10 -2.13 14.57
N GLY A 676 -2.37 -2.02 14.17
CA GLY A 676 -3.40 -1.28 14.90
C GLY A 676 -3.65 -1.83 16.30
N PHE A 677 -3.72 -3.15 16.46
CA PHE A 677 -3.84 -3.80 17.77
C PHE A 677 -2.60 -3.56 18.67
N VAL A 678 -1.39 -3.61 18.11
CA VAL A 678 -0.17 -3.30 18.87
C VAL A 678 -0.18 -1.85 19.35
N SER A 679 -0.58 -0.90 18.49
CA SER A 679 -0.75 0.50 18.88
C SER A 679 -1.79 0.68 19.98
N PHE A 680 -2.94 0.02 19.88
CA PHE A 680 -3.95 -0.04 20.95
C PHE A 680 -3.36 -0.57 22.26
N SER A 681 -2.55 -1.64 22.19
CA SER A 681 -1.95 -2.26 23.37
C SER A 681 -0.91 -1.37 24.05
N TYR A 682 -0.16 -0.57 23.30
CA TYR A 682 0.76 0.46 23.83
C TYR A 682 0.01 1.49 24.69
N TRP A 683 -0.99 2.14 24.08
CA TRP A 683 -1.78 3.18 24.75
C TRP A 683 -2.66 2.61 25.87
N GLY A 684 -3.17 1.39 25.69
CA GLY A 684 -3.89 0.63 26.70
C GLY A 684 -3.00 0.32 27.91
N GLY A 685 -1.78 -0.15 27.66
CA GLY A 685 -0.76 -0.34 28.69
C GLY A 685 -0.50 0.97 29.44
N LEU A 686 -0.28 2.07 28.73
CA LEU A 686 -0.07 3.40 29.32
C LEU A 686 -1.22 3.87 30.21
N THR A 687 -2.45 3.62 29.77
CA THR A 687 -3.68 3.94 30.53
C THR A 687 -3.74 3.14 31.84
N VAL A 688 -3.53 1.83 31.75
CA VAL A 688 -3.51 0.95 32.92
C VAL A 688 -2.36 1.32 33.86
N GLY A 689 -1.19 1.67 33.32
CA GLY A 689 -0.04 2.13 34.08
C GLY A 689 -0.32 3.40 34.88
N ARG A 690 -0.98 4.40 34.26
CA ARG A 690 -1.40 5.65 34.93
C ARG A 690 -2.26 5.41 36.16
N VAL A 691 -3.16 4.44 36.08
CA VAL A 691 -4.03 4.07 37.20
C VAL A 691 -3.27 3.20 38.20
N CYS A 692 -2.82 2.00 37.79
CA CYS A 692 -2.28 1.00 38.69
C CYS A 692 -0.99 1.44 39.38
N LEU A 693 -0.01 1.96 38.62
CA LEU A 693 1.27 2.38 39.20
C LEU A 693 1.14 3.69 39.98
N GLY A 694 0.21 4.57 39.60
CA GLY A 694 -0.09 5.79 40.37
C GLY A 694 -0.55 5.50 41.81
N PHE A 695 -1.32 4.41 42.02
CA PHE A 695 -1.68 3.95 43.37
C PHE A 695 -0.58 3.15 44.06
N LEU A 696 0.36 2.56 43.31
CA LEU A 696 1.47 1.79 43.85
C LEU A 696 2.65 2.66 44.29
N THR A 697 2.91 3.79 43.61
CA THR A 697 4.05 4.68 43.88
C THR A 697 4.15 5.14 45.35
N PRO A 698 3.05 5.47 46.05
CA PRO A 698 3.10 5.84 47.47
C PRO A 698 3.62 4.75 48.41
N PHE A 699 3.61 3.47 47.99
CA PHE A 699 4.17 2.36 48.78
C PHE A 699 5.70 2.29 48.70
N PHE A 700 6.34 3.02 47.78
CA PHE A 700 7.79 3.15 47.74
C PHE A 700 8.26 4.20 48.74
N ASN A 701 9.28 3.87 49.54
CA ASN A 701 9.88 4.79 50.51
C ASN A 701 10.46 6.08 49.88
N SER A 702 10.71 6.07 48.57
CA SER A 702 11.18 7.25 47.82
C SER A 702 10.51 7.30 46.45
N GLN A 703 9.79 8.40 46.19
CA GLN A 703 9.22 8.72 44.87
C GLN A 703 10.30 8.74 43.78
N ARG A 704 11.50 9.20 44.12
CA ARG A 704 12.62 9.24 43.18
C ARG A 704 13.04 7.83 42.76
N LEU A 705 13.11 6.89 43.70
CA LEU A 705 13.45 5.50 43.41
C LEU A 705 12.41 4.84 42.51
N ALA A 706 11.12 5.07 42.74
CA ALA A 706 10.05 4.50 41.92
C ALA A 706 10.17 4.93 40.45
N VAL A 707 10.34 6.23 40.19
CA VAL A 707 10.46 6.75 38.81
C VAL A 707 11.74 6.26 38.12
N LEU A 708 12.86 6.11 38.85
CA LEU A 708 14.08 5.52 38.29
C LEU A 708 13.88 4.06 37.87
N LEU A 709 13.15 3.27 38.66
CA LEU A 709 12.82 1.88 38.32
C LEU A 709 11.91 1.81 37.08
N TYR A 710 10.91 2.69 36.99
CA TYR A 710 10.01 2.75 35.82
C TYR A 710 10.77 3.11 34.54
N LEU A 711 11.65 4.12 34.58
CA LEU A 711 12.49 4.51 33.43
C LEU A 711 13.49 3.41 33.04
N GLY A 712 14.06 2.71 34.02
CA GLY A 712 14.93 1.55 33.77
C GLY A 712 14.18 0.43 33.01
N TRP A 713 12.95 0.12 33.43
CA TRP A 713 12.10 -0.83 32.72
C TRP A 713 11.71 -0.36 31.31
N CYS A 714 11.42 0.94 31.13
CA CYS A 714 11.14 1.50 29.79
C CYS A 714 12.33 1.29 28.84
N ILE A 715 13.56 1.55 29.28
CA ILE A 715 14.76 1.34 28.47
C ILE A 715 14.93 -0.15 28.11
N PHE A 716 14.78 -1.04 29.09
CA PHE A 716 14.89 -2.49 28.85
C PHE A 716 13.83 -3.00 27.86
N LEU A 717 12.58 -2.60 28.03
CA LEU A 717 11.47 -3.02 27.17
C LEU A 717 11.59 -2.43 25.76
N HIS A 718 12.07 -1.19 25.64
CA HIS A 718 12.35 -0.56 24.35
C HIS A 718 13.50 -1.27 23.62
N LEU A 719 14.59 -1.62 24.31
CA LEU A 719 15.67 -2.44 23.72
C LEU A 719 15.18 -3.82 23.30
N THR A 720 14.26 -4.42 24.07
CA THR A 720 13.63 -5.69 23.70
C THR A 720 12.80 -5.52 22.43
N PHE A 721 12.00 -4.45 22.34
CA PHE A 721 11.24 -4.09 21.14
C PHE A 721 12.14 -3.85 19.91
N CYS A 722 13.35 -3.32 20.09
CA CYS A 722 14.32 -3.14 19.01
C CYS A 722 14.86 -4.46 18.44
N VAL A 723 15.05 -5.48 19.27
CA VAL A 723 15.83 -6.68 18.92
C VAL A 723 14.94 -7.90 18.61
N VAL A 724 13.73 -7.95 19.17
CA VAL A 724 12.84 -9.11 19.05
C VAL A 724 12.01 -9.05 17.77
N ASP A 725 11.96 -10.18 17.06
CA ASP A 725 11.14 -10.37 15.86
C ASP A 725 9.86 -11.21 16.11
N ASP A 726 9.75 -11.85 17.28
CA ASP A 726 8.56 -12.60 17.68
C ASP A 726 7.38 -11.68 18.03
N LEU A 727 6.23 -11.88 17.38
CA LEU A 727 5.04 -11.04 17.53
C LEU A 727 4.50 -11.02 18.96
N ARG A 728 4.50 -12.15 19.67
CA ARG A 728 3.93 -12.23 21.02
C ARG A 728 4.77 -11.44 22.00
N LEU A 729 6.09 -11.64 21.93
CA LEU A 729 7.02 -10.92 22.77
C LEU A 729 7.05 -9.43 22.43
N LEU A 730 6.92 -9.06 21.15
CA LEU A 730 6.78 -7.66 20.72
C LEU A 730 5.55 -6.98 21.33
N VAL A 731 4.36 -7.61 21.23
CA VAL A 731 3.11 -7.07 21.82
C VAL A 731 3.29 -6.86 23.32
N VAL A 732 3.86 -7.85 24.02
CA VAL A 732 4.11 -7.76 25.46
C VAL A 732 5.08 -6.64 25.80
N SER A 733 6.21 -6.53 25.09
CA SER A 733 7.21 -5.49 25.34
C SER A 733 6.66 -4.10 25.10
N VAL A 734 5.91 -3.88 24.01
CA VAL A 734 5.30 -2.59 23.69
C VAL A 734 4.18 -2.22 24.67
N THR A 735 3.34 -3.18 25.07
CA THR A 735 2.29 -2.97 26.09
C THR A 735 2.91 -2.57 27.43
N LEU A 736 3.94 -3.31 27.87
CA LEU A 736 4.61 -3.02 29.13
C LEU A 736 5.42 -1.72 29.07
N LEU A 737 5.98 -1.37 27.91
CA LEU A 737 6.64 -0.07 27.69
C LEU A 737 5.65 1.07 27.94
N GLY A 738 4.45 0.98 27.37
CA GLY A 738 3.37 1.92 27.68
C GLY A 738 3.04 1.95 29.17
N PHE A 739 2.87 0.78 29.79
CA PHE A 739 2.54 0.64 31.22
C PHE A 739 3.52 1.35 32.15
N PHE A 740 4.83 1.21 31.95
CA PHE A 740 5.82 1.89 32.77
C PHE A 740 6.04 3.37 32.41
N LEU A 741 5.70 3.78 31.19
CA LEU A 741 5.65 5.21 30.82
C LEU A 741 4.47 5.93 31.48
N GLY A 742 3.37 5.23 31.76
CA GLY A 742 2.14 5.78 32.31
C GLY A 742 2.30 6.74 33.49
N PRO A 743 2.91 6.33 34.63
CA PRO A 743 2.96 7.15 35.84
C PRO A 743 3.87 8.38 35.76
N LEU A 744 4.74 8.49 34.75
CA LEU A 744 5.82 9.50 34.74
C LEU A 744 5.31 10.95 34.69
N TYR A 745 4.23 11.22 33.94
CA TYR A 745 3.66 12.57 33.85
C TYR A 745 3.03 13.03 35.17
N PRO A 746 2.08 12.29 35.79
CA PRO A 746 1.55 12.65 37.10
C PRO A 746 2.64 12.80 38.16
N GLU A 747 3.64 11.92 38.18
CA GLU A 747 4.72 11.97 39.16
C GLU A 747 5.61 13.21 39.00
N ALA A 748 5.87 13.64 37.77
CA ALA A 748 6.60 14.89 37.50
C ALA A 748 5.83 16.12 38.02
N VAL A 749 4.52 16.16 37.83
CA VAL A 749 3.65 17.23 38.36
C VAL A 749 3.64 17.22 39.90
N ILE A 750 3.59 16.05 40.52
CA ILE A 750 3.66 15.90 42.00
C ILE A 750 5.02 16.37 42.52
N ALA A 751 6.12 15.98 41.86
CA ALA A 751 7.45 16.44 42.22
C ALA A 751 7.57 17.97 42.13
N GLN A 752 6.94 18.58 41.11
CA GLN A 752 6.90 20.03 40.94
C GLN A 752 6.17 20.72 42.08
N ALA A 753 5.02 20.18 42.49
CA ALA A 753 4.24 20.69 43.63
C ALA A 753 5.02 20.61 44.95
N LYS A 754 5.88 19.59 45.15
CA LYS A 754 6.72 19.48 46.36
C LYS A 754 7.88 20.49 46.40
N LEU A 755 8.41 20.84 45.23
CA LEU A 755 9.60 21.70 45.09
C LEU A 755 9.29 23.20 45.05
N LEU A 756 8.05 23.58 44.80
CA LEU A 756 7.62 24.97 44.66
C LEU A 756 6.75 25.45 45.82
N PRO A 757 6.73 26.75 46.15
CA PRO A 757 5.74 27.35 47.05
C PRO A 757 4.31 27.25 46.48
N LYS A 758 3.30 27.07 47.35
CA LYS A 758 1.88 26.93 46.94
C LYS A 758 1.36 28.06 46.04
N SER A 759 1.86 29.29 46.25
CA SER A 759 1.50 30.46 45.45
C SER A 759 1.94 30.39 43.97
N LEU A 760 2.87 29.49 43.63
CA LEU A 760 3.43 29.34 42.28
C LEU A 760 3.03 28.02 41.60
N HIS A 761 2.32 27.12 42.29
CA HIS A 761 1.97 25.78 41.80
C HIS A 761 1.22 25.81 40.47
N VAL A 762 0.10 26.54 40.42
CA VAL A 762 -0.77 26.60 39.23
C VAL A 762 0.00 27.11 38.00
N ALA A 763 0.77 28.18 38.16
CA ALA A 763 1.52 28.79 37.05
C ALA A 763 2.68 27.91 36.56
N ALA A 764 3.38 27.22 37.47
CA ALA A 764 4.50 26.35 37.13
C ALA A 764 4.03 25.04 36.48
N VAL A 765 2.96 24.44 36.99
CA VAL A 765 2.36 23.23 36.43
C VAL A 765 1.80 23.53 35.04
N GLY A 766 1.05 24.63 34.87
CA GLY A 766 0.53 25.04 33.56
C GLY A 766 1.63 25.25 32.52
N PHE A 767 2.76 25.86 32.90
CA PHE A 767 3.92 26.01 32.01
C PHE A 767 4.57 24.67 31.66
N ALA A 768 4.76 23.79 32.64
CA ALA A 768 5.38 22.48 32.43
C ALA A 768 4.51 21.55 31.57
N CYS A 769 3.18 21.60 31.75
CA CYS A 769 2.22 20.91 30.89
C CYS A 769 2.28 21.41 29.45
N ALA A 770 2.30 22.73 29.24
CA ALA A 770 2.40 23.32 27.90
C ALA A 770 3.71 22.92 27.19
N LEU A 771 4.84 22.92 27.92
CA LEU A 771 6.11 22.45 27.36
C LEU A 771 6.09 20.93 27.11
N GLY A 772 5.47 20.13 27.98
CA GLY A 772 5.23 18.71 27.73
C GLY A 772 4.50 18.48 26.40
N SER A 773 3.36 19.12 26.20
CA SER A 773 2.56 18.99 24.98
C SER A 773 3.31 19.45 23.72
N ALA A 774 4.18 20.46 23.83
CA ALA A 774 5.10 20.84 22.75
C ALA A 774 6.05 19.70 22.36
N GLY A 775 6.59 18.97 23.33
CA GLY A 775 7.42 17.79 23.10
C GLY A 775 6.73 16.73 22.27
N GLY A 776 5.44 16.47 22.55
CA GLY A 776 4.60 15.53 21.82
C GLY A 776 4.34 15.90 20.35
N SER A 777 4.66 17.12 19.93
CA SER A 777 4.55 17.57 18.53
C SER A 777 5.92 17.63 17.85
N VAL A 778 6.94 18.12 18.56
CA VAL A 778 8.29 18.36 18.02
C VAL A 778 9.03 17.06 17.72
N PHE A 779 9.04 16.10 18.66
CA PHE A 779 9.83 14.89 18.50
C PHE A 779 9.30 13.91 17.45
N PRO A 780 7.97 13.70 17.31
CA PRO A 780 7.45 12.91 16.19
C PRO A 780 7.78 13.53 14.83
N PHE A 781 7.73 14.87 14.71
CA PHE A 781 8.13 15.58 13.50
C PHE A 781 9.62 15.39 13.19
N ILE A 782 10.51 15.63 14.15
CA ILE A 782 11.96 15.43 13.98
C ILE A 782 12.24 13.99 13.56
N THR A 783 11.58 13.03 14.20
CA THR A 783 11.72 11.61 13.88
C THR A 783 11.32 11.33 12.43
N GLY A 784 10.18 11.85 11.98
CA GLY A 784 9.73 11.71 10.60
C GLY A 784 10.62 12.41 9.57
N ALA A 785 11.13 13.61 9.89
CA ALA A 785 12.07 14.35 9.05
C ALA A 785 13.42 13.62 8.89
N ILE A 786 13.93 12.99 9.95
CA ILE A 786 15.14 12.17 9.89
C ILE A 786 14.85 10.84 9.15
N ALA A 787 13.68 10.26 9.38
CA ALA A 787 13.25 9.00 8.74
C ALA A 787 13.17 9.12 7.22
N LYS A 788 12.93 10.32 6.66
CA LYS A 788 13.06 10.57 5.21
C LYS A 788 14.43 10.17 4.66
N GLY A 789 15.51 10.61 5.31
CA GLY A 789 16.87 10.41 4.81
C GLY A 789 17.43 9.02 5.09
N TYR A 790 17.01 8.42 6.21
CA TYR A 790 17.66 7.22 6.77
C TYR A 790 16.69 6.04 6.99
N GLY A 791 15.42 6.18 6.59
CA GLY A 791 14.35 5.19 6.80
C GLY A 791 13.79 5.18 8.23
N ILE A 792 12.63 4.56 8.42
CA ILE A 792 11.92 4.53 9.72
C ILE A 792 12.69 3.81 10.84
N LYS A 793 13.78 3.10 10.52
CA LYS A 793 14.69 2.46 11.49
C LYS A 793 15.26 3.45 12.51
N VAL A 794 15.36 4.74 12.18
CA VAL A 794 15.85 5.79 13.08
C VAL A 794 14.95 6.05 14.30
N LEU A 795 13.68 5.64 14.25
CA LEU A 795 12.75 5.76 15.37
C LEU A 795 13.32 5.15 16.65
N GLN A 796 13.91 3.96 16.53
CA GLN A 796 14.40 3.18 17.68
C GLN A 796 15.54 3.88 18.45
N PRO A 797 16.65 4.31 17.80
CA PRO A 797 17.71 5.03 18.49
C PRO A 797 17.26 6.40 19.00
N ILE A 798 16.36 7.11 18.32
CA ILE A 798 15.84 8.40 18.78
C ILE A 798 15.08 8.23 20.11
N VAL A 799 14.12 7.30 20.16
CA VAL A 799 13.36 7.04 21.39
C VAL A 799 14.28 6.57 22.52
N LEU A 800 15.27 5.72 22.23
CA LEU A 800 16.24 5.29 23.25
C LEU A 800 17.00 6.48 23.85
N VAL A 801 17.48 7.42 23.01
CA VAL A 801 18.15 8.64 23.47
C VAL A 801 17.22 9.48 24.34
N MET A 802 15.93 9.59 23.98
CA MET A 802 14.95 10.34 24.76
C MET A 802 14.69 9.69 26.13
N LEU A 803 14.53 8.37 26.20
CA LEU A 803 14.35 7.64 27.45
C LEU A 803 15.56 7.79 28.39
N VAL A 804 16.77 7.71 27.83
CA VAL A 804 18.02 7.94 28.58
C VAL A 804 18.10 9.40 29.07
N LEU A 805 17.71 10.37 28.23
CA LEU A 805 17.67 11.77 28.63
C LEU A 805 16.66 12.03 29.75
N CYS A 806 15.47 11.42 29.69
CA CYS A 806 14.51 11.45 30.80
C CYS A 806 15.12 10.92 32.11
N LEU A 807 15.84 9.80 32.05
CA LEU A 807 16.54 9.21 33.21
C LEU A 807 17.56 10.20 33.80
N VAL A 808 18.38 10.83 32.95
CA VAL A 808 19.38 11.82 33.39
C VAL A 808 18.73 13.05 34.00
N LEU A 809 17.69 13.61 33.36
CA LEU A 809 16.97 14.78 33.87
C LEU A 809 16.32 14.49 35.23
N TRP A 810 15.79 13.29 35.42
CA TRP A 810 15.23 12.85 36.69
C TRP A 810 16.30 12.65 37.78
N LEU A 811 17.50 12.21 37.41
CA LEU A 811 18.62 12.09 38.35
C LEU A 811 19.15 13.44 38.82
N VAL A 812 19.01 14.50 38.03
CA VAL A 812 19.49 15.86 38.39
C VAL A 812 18.49 16.63 39.25
N LEU A 813 17.25 16.13 39.39
CA LEU A 813 16.20 16.79 40.16
C LEU A 813 16.57 16.95 41.65
N PRO A 814 16.52 18.18 42.21
CA PRO A 814 16.89 18.43 43.60
C PRO A 814 15.92 17.76 44.58
N GLU A 815 16.45 17.14 45.64
CA GLU A 815 15.66 16.56 46.73
C GLU A 815 15.46 17.58 47.86
N LYS A 816 14.23 17.69 48.35
CA LYS A 816 13.93 18.43 49.59
C LYS A 816 14.06 17.44 50.74
N HIS A 817 15.15 17.52 51.51
CA HIS A 817 15.28 16.73 52.75
C HIS A 817 14.21 17.17 53.75
N GLU A 818 13.28 16.27 54.07
CA GLU A 818 12.40 16.44 55.23
C GLU A 818 13.26 16.41 56.50
N GLY A 819 13.29 17.54 57.20
CA GLY A 819 14.10 17.70 58.40
C GLY A 819 13.62 16.79 59.53
N GLY A 820 14.57 16.16 60.23
CA GLY A 820 14.25 15.36 61.41
C GLY A 820 15.45 14.88 62.22
N ARG A 821 15.97 15.78 63.09
CA ARG A 821 16.30 15.56 64.52
C ARG A 821 17.58 16.32 64.93
N ARG A 822 17.38 17.43 65.66
CA ARG A 822 18.37 17.98 66.58
C ARG A 822 18.83 16.86 67.50
N ARG A 823 20.10 16.46 67.41
CA ARG A 823 20.77 15.72 68.49
C ARG A 823 20.91 16.67 69.67
N ALA A 824 20.30 16.32 70.79
CA ALA A 824 20.63 16.89 72.09
C ALA A 824 22.12 16.60 72.39
N SER A 825 22.91 17.62 72.63
CA SER A 825 24.24 17.50 73.24
C SER A 825 24.10 17.47 74.76
N PRO A 826 24.68 16.49 75.47
CA PRO A 826 24.90 16.63 76.91
C PRO A 826 26.07 17.59 77.13
N GLY A 827 25.91 18.51 78.08
CA GLY A 827 26.94 19.49 78.40
C GLY A 827 28.14 18.88 79.10
N SER A 828 29.32 19.46 78.86
CA SER A 828 30.36 19.72 79.87
C SER A 828 31.55 20.45 79.24
N GLY A 829 31.87 21.60 79.83
CA GLY A 829 33.18 22.25 80.00
C GLY A 829 34.37 22.01 79.07
N GLY A 830 35.06 23.12 78.75
CA GLY A 830 36.52 23.13 78.71
C GLY A 830 37.18 23.70 77.46
N ALA A 831 37.73 24.91 77.61
CA ALA A 831 39.04 25.36 77.15
C ALA A 831 39.46 25.29 75.65
N SER A 832 39.68 26.50 75.10
CA SER A 832 40.97 27.00 74.57
C SER A 832 41.57 26.50 73.23
N LEU A 833 42.11 27.51 72.52
CA LEU A 833 43.25 27.55 71.58
C LEU A 833 43.04 27.32 70.07
N LEU A 834 43.15 28.45 69.35
CA LEU A 834 43.95 28.72 68.14
C LEU A 834 44.66 27.55 67.44
N ALA A 835 44.37 27.38 66.14
CA ALA A 835 45.32 27.37 65.02
C ALA A 835 44.56 27.27 63.68
#